data_AF-A0A377DK12-F1
#
_entry.id   AF-A0A377DK12-F1
#
_cell.length_a   1.000
_cell.length_b   1.000
_cell.length_c   1.000
_cell.angle_alpha   90.00
_cell.angle_beta   90.00
_cell.angle_gamma   90.00
#
_symmetry.space_group_name_H-M   'P 1'
#
loop_
_entity.id
_entity.type
_entity.pdbx_description
1 polymer ?
#
loop_
_entity_poly.entity_id
_entity_poly.type
_entity_poly.pdbx_seq_one_letter_code
_entity_poly.pdbx_strand_id
1 'polypeptide(L)'
;MDYNLFASSYRPQDGSNSTNLNAYGTAGINAGAWRLRSDYQLNQTDSDDNHEQSGEISRTYLFRPLPQLGSKLTLGETDFSSNIFDSFSYTGAALTSDDRMLPWELRGYAPQISGIAQTNATVTISQSGRVIYQKKVPPGPFIIDDLNQSVQGTLDVKVTEEDGRVNNFQVSAASTPFLTRQGQVRYKLTAGQPRPSMSHQTENETFFSNEVSWGMLSNTSLYGGLLISGDDYHSAAMGIGQNMLWRGALSFDVTWASSQFDTQQDERGLSYRFNYSKQVDATNSTISLAAYRFSDRHFHSYANYLDHKYNDNDAQDEKQTISLSVGQPITPLNLNLYANLLHQTWWNADASTTANITAGFNVDIGNWRDISISTSFNTTHYEDKDRDNQIYLSISLPFGNGGRVGYDMQNSSHSTTHRMSWNDTLDERNSWGMSTGLQSDRPDNGAQVSGNYQHLSSAGEWDISGTYAANDYSSVSSSWSGSFTATQYGAAFHRRSSTNEPRLMVSTDGVADIPVQGNLDYTNHFGIAVVPLISSYQPSTVAVNMNDLPNGVTVAENVIKETWIEGAIGYKSLASRSGKDVNVIIRNASGQFPPLGADIRQDDSSISVGMVGEEGHAWLSGVSENQQFTVVWGDSQRCSIHLPEHMEDTANRLILPCH
;
A
#
# COMPACT_ATOMS: atom_id res chain seq x y z
N MET A 1 -8.16 3.15 -12.78
CA MET A 1 -9.10 3.61 -11.74
C MET A 1 -8.96 2.66 -10.58
N ASP A 2 -8.80 3.19 -9.38
CA ASP A 2 -8.66 2.43 -8.15
C ASP A 2 -9.86 2.73 -7.28
N TYR A 3 -10.41 1.72 -6.63
CA TYR A 3 -11.63 1.88 -5.87
C TYR A 3 -11.61 0.97 -4.64
N ASN A 4 -12.18 1.50 -3.57
CA ASN A 4 -12.45 0.77 -2.34
C ASN A 4 -13.87 1.12 -1.93
N LEU A 5 -14.70 0.09 -1.78
CA LEU A 5 -16.10 0.16 -1.41
C LEU A 5 -16.25 -0.51 -0.06
N PHE A 6 -16.92 0.16 0.86
CA PHE A 6 -17.19 -0.33 2.20
C PHE A 6 -18.67 -0.17 2.50
N ALA A 7 -19.27 -1.20 3.08
CA ALA A 7 -20.63 -1.20 3.56
C ALA A 7 -20.68 -1.82 4.96
N SER A 8 -21.40 -1.21 5.87
CA SER A 8 -21.71 -1.80 7.17
C SER A 8 -23.13 -1.51 7.60
N SER A 9 -23.71 -2.45 8.35
CA SER A 9 -25.00 -2.31 9.01
C SER A 9 -24.82 -2.73 10.46
N TYR A 10 -25.22 -1.85 11.36
CA TYR A 10 -25.24 -2.06 12.79
C TYR A 10 -26.69 -2.02 13.29
N ARG A 11 -27.07 -3.02 14.07
CA ARG A 11 -28.41 -3.19 14.63
C ARG A 11 -28.29 -3.48 16.13
N PRO A 12 -28.39 -2.47 17.00
CA PRO A 12 -28.43 -2.68 18.43
C PRO A 12 -29.76 -3.32 18.85
N GLN A 13 -29.81 -3.95 20.03
CA GLN A 13 -31.05 -4.44 20.61
C GLN A 13 -31.96 -3.30 21.07
N ASP A 14 -31.35 -2.26 21.65
CA ASP A 14 -31.99 -1.00 22.04
C ASP A 14 -31.32 0.17 21.31
N GLY A 15 -32.10 1.03 20.67
CA GLY A 15 -31.62 2.19 19.91
C GLY A 15 -31.97 2.12 18.43
N SER A 16 -31.36 3.02 17.65
CA SER A 16 -31.58 3.10 16.20
C SER A 16 -30.60 2.23 15.42
N ASN A 17 -31.07 1.70 14.30
CA ASN A 17 -30.20 1.01 13.36
C ASN A 17 -29.35 2.04 12.61
N SER A 18 -28.14 1.65 12.23
CA SER A 18 -27.31 2.47 11.34
C SER A 18 -26.76 1.65 10.18
N THR A 19 -26.66 2.31 9.03
CA THR A 19 -25.99 1.80 7.85
C THR A 19 -24.98 2.83 7.38
N ASN A 20 -23.81 2.36 6.99
CA ASN A 20 -22.75 3.22 6.48
C ASN A 20 -22.23 2.65 5.17
N LEU A 21 -22.11 3.51 4.17
CA LEU A 21 -21.58 3.23 2.85
C LEU A 21 -20.47 4.23 2.56
N ASN A 22 -19.23 3.75 2.44
CA ASN A 22 -18.09 4.57 2.03
C ASN A 22 -17.55 4.08 0.70
N ALA A 23 -17.14 5.00 -0.16
CA ALA A 23 -16.39 4.69 -1.35
C ALA A 23 -15.29 5.73 -1.54
N TYR A 24 -14.04 5.30 -1.70
CA TYR A 24 -12.95 6.20 -2.03
C TYR A 24 -12.05 5.56 -3.09
N GLY A 25 -11.34 6.39 -3.85
CA GLY A 25 -10.54 5.90 -4.94
C GLY A 25 -9.83 6.99 -5.74
N THR A 26 -9.11 6.54 -6.76
CA THR A 26 -8.37 7.41 -7.67
C THR A 26 -8.74 7.09 -9.10
N ALA A 27 -9.33 8.05 -9.79
CA ALA A 27 -9.47 8.02 -11.24
C ALA A 27 -8.21 8.58 -11.89
N GLY A 28 -7.85 8.09 -13.06
CA GLY A 28 -6.64 8.57 -13.73
C GLY A 28 -6.55 8.22 -15.20
N ILE A 29 -5.88 9.09 -15.94
CA ILE A 29 -5.61 8.95 -17.38
C ILE A 29 -4.10 9.13 -17.59
N ASN A 30 -3.52 8.29 -18.44
CA ASN A 30 -2.13 8.41 -18.86
C ASN A 30 -2.06 8.79 -20.34
N ALA A 31 -1.28 9.82 -20.66
CA ALA A 31 -1.01 10.25 -22.02
C ALA A 31 0.51 10.41 -22.19
N GLY A 32 1.16 9.42 -22.79
CA GLY A 32 2.62 9.35 -22.88
C GLY A 32 3.27 9.42 -21.48
N ALA A 33 4.08 10.45 -21.24
CA ALA A 33 4.75 10.68 -19.96
C ALA A 33 3.94 11.56 -18.98
N TRP A 34 2.69 11.89 -19.28
CA TRP A 34 1.83 12.66 -18.38
C TRP A 34 0.80 11.75 -17.70
N ARG A 35 0.62 11.93 -16.39
CA ARG A 35 -0.38 11.20 -15.60
C ARG A 35 -1.32 12.19 -14.93
N LEU A 36 -2.58 12.18 -15.35
CA LEU A 36 -3.65 12.91 -14.69
C LEU A 36 -4.28 11.99 -13.65
N ARG A 37 -4.51 12.51 -12.44
CA ARG A 37 -5.13 11.80 -11.32
C ARG A 37 -6.18 12.68 -10.66
N SER A 38 -7.24 12.06 -10.20
CA SER A 38 -8.34 12.67 -9.46
C SER A 38 -8.75 11.74 -8.35
N ASP A 39 -8.62 12.19 -7.11
CA ASP A 39 -8.95 11.40 -5.92
C ASP A 39 -10.35 11.78 -5.46
N TYR A 40 -11.23 10.79 -5.28
CA TYR A 40 -12.62 10.98 -4.88
C TYR A 40 -12.92 10.23 -3.59
N GLN A 41 -13.85 10.78 -2.81
CA GLN A 41 -14.40 10.14 -1.62
C GLN A 41 -15.91 10.40 -1.51
N LEU A 42 -16.65 9.38 -1.12
CA LEU A 42 -18.09 9.35 -0.94
C LEU A 42 -18.34 8.67 0.41
N ASN A 43 -19.17 9.28 1.25
CA ASN A 43 -19.62 8.70 2.51
C ASN A 43 -21.11 8.98 2.66
N GLN A 44 -21.86 7.93 2.94
CA GLN A 44 -23.27 7.99 3.25
C GLN A 44 -23.50 7.23 4.56
N THR A 45 -24.00 7.92 5.58
CA THR A 45 -24.41 7.32 6.85
C THR A 45 -25.90 7.56 7.03
N ASP A 46 -26.64 6.47 7.18
CA ASP A 46 -28.08 6.47 7.37
C ASP A 46 -28.41 5.86 8.73
N SER A 47 -29.25 6.53 9.50
CA SER A 47 -29.78 6.09 10.78
C SER A 47 -31.25 6.50 10.87
N ASP A 48 -32.03 5.84 11.72
CA ASP A 48 -33.51 6.01 11.74
C ASP A 48 -33.99 7.49 11.80
N ASP A 49 -33.19 8.40 12.38
CA ASP A 49 -33.51 9.83 12.50
C ASP A 49 -32.57 10.78 11.73
N ASN A 50 -31.48 10.29 11.13
CA ASN A 50 -30.48 11.14 10.49
C ASN A 50 -29.88 10.50 9.23
N HIS A 51 -29.87 11.26 8.14
CA HIS A 51 -29.30 10.88 6.86
C HIS A 51 -28.24 11.90 6.47
N GLU A 52 -26.98 11.47 6.48
CA GLU A 52 -25.84 12.27 6.10
C GLU A 52 -25.21 11.70 4.83
N GLN A 53 -25.15 12.52 3.78
CA GLN A 53 -24.47 12.18 2.54
C GLN A 53 -23.45 13.26 2.21
N SER A 54 -22.21 12.83 2.00
CA SER A 54 -21.11 13.69 1.57
C SER A 54 -20.37 13.01 0.40
N GLY A 55 -19.96 13.81 -0.58
CA GLY A 55 -19.24 13.29 -1.73
C GLY A 55 -18.48 14.40 -2.41
N GLU A 56 -17.18 14.22 -2.59
CA GLU A 56 -16.31 15.25 -3.17
C GLU A 56 -15.12 14.66 -3.91
N ILE A 57 -14.60 15.46 -4.84
CA ILE A 57 -13.31 15.22 -5.47
C ILE A 57 -12.29 15.97 -4.63
N SER A 58 -11.55 15.23 -3.79
CA SER A 58 -10.59 15.81 -2.85
C SER A 58 -9.46 16.59 -3.54
N ARG A 59 -8.94 16.04 -4.66
CA ARG A 59 -7.91 16.71 -5.46
C ARG A 59 -7.85 16.22 -6.91
N THR A 60 -7.46 17.12 -7.81
CA THR A 60 -7.06 16.79 -9.19
C THR A 60 -5.67 17.33 -9.52
N TYR A 61 -4.76 16.44 -9.94
CA TYR A 61 -3.39 16.80 -10.27
C TYR A 61 -2.86 16.05 -11.49
N LEU A 62 -1.91 16.70 -12.15
CA LEU A 62 -1.18 16.21 -13.30
C LEU A 62 0.29 16.11 -12.93
N PHE A 63 0.92 14.96 -13.13
CA PHE A 63 2.35 14.82 -12.85
C PHE A 63 3.13 14.13 -13.98
N ARG A 64 4.43 14.43 -14.02
CA ARG A 64 5.40 13.87 -14.94
C ARG A 64 6.74 13.65 -14.24
N PRO A 65 7.19 12.38 -14.11
CA PRO A 65 8.58 12.07 -13.77
C PRO A 65 9.55 12.61 -14.84
N LEU A 66 10.67 13.17 -14.38
CA LEU A 66 11.76 13.73 -15.18
C LEU A 66 13.09 13.03 -14.82
N PRO A 67 13.35 11.82 -15.34
CA PRO A 67 14.53 11.03 -14.98
C PRO A 67 15.87 11.74 -15.23
N GLN A 68 15.94 12.59 -16.26
CA GLN A 68 17.15 13.37 -16.57
C GLN A 68 17.55 14.35 -15.45
N LEU A 69 16.59 14.79 -14.64
CA LEU A 69 16.79 15.69 -13.50
C LEU A 69 16.68 14.96 -12.15
N GLY A 70 16.43 13.64 -12.14
CA GLY A 70 16.13 12.90 -10.92
C GLY A 70 14.93 13.45 -10.14
N SER A 71 13.94 14.01 -10.84
CA SER A 71 12.89 14.85 -10.24
C SER A 71 11.51 14.57 -10.81
N LYS A 72 10.47 15.08 -10.15
CA LYS A 72 9.06 15.00 -10.54
C LYS A 72 8.46 16.39 -10.64
N LEU A 73 7.79 16.66 -11.75
CA LEU A 73 6.95 17.85 -11.92
C LEU A 73 5.50 17.47 -11.60
N THR A 74 4.88 18.20 -10.68
CA THR A 74 3.47 18.06 -10.30
C THR A 74 2.76 19.39 -10.52
N LEU A 75 1.57 19.37 -11.10
CA LEU A 75 0.73 20.53 -11.40
C LEU A 75 -0.70 20.27 -10.90
N GLY A 76 -1.38 21.29 -10.40
CA GLY A 76 -2.75 21.20 -9.90
C GLY A 76 -2.80 21.06 -8.38
N GLU A 77 -3.80 20.33 -7.90
CA GLU A 77 -4.15 20.23 -6.49
C GLU A 77 -3.38 19.10 -5.80
N THR A 78 -2.52 19.45 -4.85
CA THR A 78 -1.71 18.46 -4.14
C THR A 78 -1.33 18.97 -2.74
N ASP A 79 -0.67 18.13 -1.96
CA ASP A 79 -0.23 18.49 -0.62
C ASP A 79 1.25 18.87 -0.65
N PHE A 80 1.59 19.88 0.14
CA PHE A 80 2.94 20.41 0.25
C PHE A 80 3.83 19.41 1.01
N SER A 81 4.60 18.62 0.27
CA SER A 81 5.58 17.70 0.86
C SER A 81 6.91 18.41 1.11
N SER A 82 7.25 18.55 2.38
CA SER A 82 8.45 19.23 2.85
C SER A 82 9.19 18.39 3.88
N ASN A 83 10.52 18.46 3.87
CA ASN A 83 11.33 17.84 4.93
C ASN A 83 11.59 18.80 6.09
N ILE A 84 11.23 20.08 5.96
CA ILE A 84 11.58 21.14 6.92
C ILE A 84 10.32 21.79 7.51
N PHE A 85 9.50 22.38 6.66
CA PHE A 85 8.20 22.98 6.98
C PHE A 85 7.07 21.94 7.05
N ASP A 86 5.98 22.30 7.73
CA ASP A 86 4.78 21.47 7.86
C ASP A 86 3.97 21.39 6.56
N SER A 87 3.26 20.27 6.38
CA SER A 87 2.45 20.01 5.19
C SER A 87 1.12 20.78 5.21
N PHE A 88 0.68 21.27 4.05
CA PHE A 88 -0.62 21.91 3.84
C PHE A 88 -1.10 21.66 2.40
N SER A 89 -2.41 21.77 2.15
CA SER A 89 -2.98 21.58 0.81
C SER A 89 -2.82 22.83 -0.06
N TYR A 90 -2.56 22.66 -1.35
CA TYR A 90 -2.44 23.78 -2.28
C TYR A 90 -2.81 23.43 -3.73
N THR A 91 -3.04 24.46 -4.53
CA THR A 91 -3.15 24.37 -6.00
C THR A 91 -2.00 25.12 -6.63
N GLY A 92 -1.17 24.43 -7.43
CA GLY A 92 -0.02 25.09 -8.03
C GLY A 92 0.90 24.16 -8.81
N ALA A 93 2.18 24.45 -8.76
CA ALA A 93 3.24 23.68 -9.41
C ALA A 93 4.34 23.34 -8.41
N ALA A 94 4.83 22.10 -8.47
CA ALA A 94 6.00 21.66 -7.73
C ALA A 94 6.98 20.89 -8.60
N LEU A 95 8.27 21.18 -8.42
CA LEU A 95 9.37 20.42 -8.96
C LEU A 95 10.19 19.88 -7.78
N THR A 96 10.15 18.58 -7.58
CA THR A 96 10.76 17.92 -6.41
C THR A 96 11.72 16.83 -6.85
N SER A 97 12.88 16.74 -6.19
CA SER A 97 13.78 15.59 -6.34
C SER A 97 13.09 14.31 -5.85
N ASP A 98 13.12 13.23 -6.63
CA ASP A 98 12.47 11.96 -6.29
C ASP A 98 13.50 10.91 -5.86
N ASP A 99 13.59 10.68 -4.55
CA ASP A 99 14.54 9.72 -3.96
C ASP A 99 14.32 8.29 -4.45
N ARG A 100 13.11 7.94 -4.92
CA ARG A 100 12.84 6.60 -5.44
C ARG A 100 13.58 6.35 -6.75
N MET A 101 14.03 7.38 -7.46
CA MET A 101 14.90 7.18 -8.64
C MET A 101 16.31 6.72 -8.25
N LEU A 102 16.67 6.78 -6.97
CA LEU A 102 17.90 6.23 -6.44
C LEU A 102 17.78 4.71 -6.16
N PRO A 103 18.92 3.98 -6.13
CA PRO A 103 18.95 2.59 -5.69
C PRO A 103 18.24 2.39 -4.35
N TRP A 104 17.65 1.21 -4.17
CA TRP A 104 16.73 0.92 -3.05
C TRP A 104 17.42 0.99 -1.69
N GLU A 105 18.73 0.75 -1.61
CA GLU A 105 19.55 0.88 -0.40
C GLU A 105 19.70 2.35 0.05
N LEU A 106 19.20 3.31 -0.74
CA LEU A 106 19.31 4.75 -0.47
C LEU A 106 17.96 5.41 -0.15
N ARG A 107 16.87 4.64 -0.01
CA ARG A 107 15.49 5.16 0.15
C ARG A 107 15.11 5.34 1.63
N GLY A 108 14.07 6.16 1.86
CA GLY A 108 13.58 6.54 3.20
C GLY A 108 12.69 5.49 3.88
N TYR A 109 12.23 5.84 5.09
CA TYR A 109 11.35 5.04 5.95
C TYR A 109 9.86 5.29 5.62
N ALA A 110 9.03 4.25 5.70
CA ALA A 110 7.56 4.38 5.71
C ALA A 110 7.04 4.21 7.15
N PRO A 111 6.11 5.06 7.62
CA PRO A 111 5.54 4.91 8.94
C PRO A 111 4.70 3.62 9.03
N GLN A 112 4.81 2.92 10.16
CA GLN A 112 3.92 1.81 10.49
C GLN A 112 2.94 2.27 11.58
N ILE A 113 1.65 2.14 11.31
CA ILE A 113 0.61 2.49 12.26
C ILE A 113 0.17 1.21 12.98
N SER A 114 0.30 1.19 14.31
CA SER A 114 -0.11 0.07 15.15
C SER A 114 -1.15 0.51 16.17
N GLY A 115 -2.15 -0.32 16.41
CA GLY A 115 -3.19 -0.07 17.42
C GLY A 115 -3.85 -1.37 17.88
N ILE A 116 -4.88 -1.27 18.71
CA ILE A 116 -5.69 -2.40 19.17
C ILE A 116 -7.16 -2.08 18.88
N ALA A 117 -7.86 -2.98 18.21
CA ALA A 117 -9.31 -2.92 17.98
C ALA A 117 -10.05 -3.84 18.98
N GLN A 118 -11.20 -3.41 19.51
CA GLN A 118 -12.02 -4.19 20.44
C GLN A 118 -12.96 -5.17 19.71
N THR A 119 -13.43 -4.79 18.53
CA THR A 119 -14.38 -5.52 17.66
C THR A 119 -13.80 -5.63 16.23
N ASN A 120 -14.55 -6.11 15.22
CA ASN A 120 -14.07 -5.96 13.84
C ASN A 120 -14.19 -4.48 13.43
N ALA A 121 -13.16 -3.71 13.74
CA ALA A 121 -13.16 -2.28 13.55
C ALA A 121 -12.81 -1.90 12.10
N THR A 122 -13.25 -0.70 11.73
CA THR A 122 -12.80 -0.03 10.51
C THR A 122 -11.76 1.02 10.88
N VAL A 123 -10.52 0.78 10.45
CA VAL A 123 -9.42 1.74 10.64
C VAL A 123 -9.41 2.67 9.44
N THR A 124 -9.64 3.96 9.70
CA THR A 124 -9.58 5.03 8.71
C THR A 124 -8.40 5.93 9.06
N ILE A 125 -7.49 6.10 8.11
CA ILE A 125 -6.33 6.97 8.24
C ILE A 125 -6.56 8.17 7.33
N SER A 126 -6.55 9.34 7.91
CA SER A 126 -6.69 10.61 7.21
C SER A 126 -5.47 11.51 7.41
N GLN A 127 -5.24 12.37 6.43
CA GLN A 127 -4.21 13.40 6.47
C GLN A 127 -4.85 14.69 5.98
N SER A 128 -4.83 15.74 6.81
CA SER A 128 -5.47 17.03 6.50
C SER A 128 -6.93 16.85 6.07
N GLY A 129 -7.68 16.00 6.80
CA GLY A 129 -9.09 15.69 6.55
C GLY A 129 -9.37 14.68 5.41
N ARG A 130 -8.41 14.39 4.53
CA ARG A 130 -8.61 13.44 3.41
C ARG A 130 -8.31 12.01 3.83
N VAL A 131 -9.20 11.07 3.52
CA VAL A 131 -8.95 9.64 3.73
C VAL A 131 -7.89 9.14 2.75
N ILE A 132 -6.74 8.71 3.28
CA ILE A 132 -5.64 8.15 2.47
C ILE A 132 -5.63 6.63 2.49
N TYR A 133 -6.17 6.02 3.55
CA TYR A 133 -6.23 4.59 3.72
C TYR A 133 -7.41 4.21 4.61
N GLN A 134 -8.10 3.13 4.26
CA GLN A 134 -9.17 2.57 5.07
C GLN A 134 -9.23 1.07 4.83
N LYS A 135 -9.21 0.30 5.92
CA LYS A 135 -9.24 -1.17 5.91
C LYS A 135 -9.96 -1.69 7.16
N LYS A 136 -10.58 -2.86 7.04
CA LYS A 136 -11.10 -3.59 8.20
C LYS A 136 -10.02 -4.40 8.88
N VAL A 137 -10.07 -4.43 10.19
CA VAL A 137 -9.19 -5.23 11.02
C VAL A 137 -10.03 -6.16 11.90
N PRO A 138 -9.61 -7.42 12.09
CA PRO A 138 -10.24 -8.27 13.09
C PRO A 138 -9.96 -7.71 14.50
N PRO A 139 -10.73 -8.13 15.54
CA PRO A 139 -10.51 -7.63 16.88
C PRO A 139 -9.16 -8.12 17.42
N GLY A 140 -8.40 -7.21 18.04
CA GLY A 140 -7.02 -7.42 18.50
C GLY A 140 -6.04 -6.37 17.95
N PRO A 141 -4.72 -6.55 18.18
CA PRO A 141 -3.67 -5.71 17.66
C PRO A 141 -3.64 -5.76 16.13
N PHE A 142 -3.44 -4.60 15.52
CA PHE A 142 -3.25 -4.48 14.08
C PHE A 142 -2.00 -3.65 13.78
N ILE A 143 -1.40 -3.91 12.63
CA ILE A 143 -0.31 -3.12 12.06
C ILE A 143 -0.69 -2.82 10.61
N ILE A 144 -0.57 -1.55 10.22
CA ILE A 144 -0.72 -1.08 8.85
C ILE A 144 0.66 -0.59 8.40
N ASP A 145 1.27 -1.32 7.48
CA ASP A 145 2.63 -1.12 6.98
C ASP A 145 2.71 -0.86 5.46
N ASP A 146 1.55 -0.82 4.79
CA ASP A 146 1.39 -0.65 3.34
C ASP A 146 1.05 0.81 2.95
N LEU A 147 1.26 1.77 3.85
CA LEU A 147 1.15 3.19 3.55
C LEU A 147 2.24 3.62 2.55
N ASN A 148 1.90 4.52 1.64
CA ASN A 148 2.84 5.05 0.65
C ASN A 148 3.99 5.80 1.36
N GLN A 149 5.25 5.55 0.94
CA GLN A 149 6.46 6.21 1.46
C GLN A 149 6.46 7.74 1.31
N SER A 150 5.54 8.30 0.51
CA SER A 150 5.39 9.74 0.31
C SER A 150 4.54 10.43 1.38
N VAL A 151 3.90 9.68 2.28
CA VAL A 151 3.06 10.23 3.37
C VAL A 151 3.95 10.84 4.46
N GLN A 152 3.68 12.09 4.85
CA GLN A 152 4.47 12.89 5.79
C GLN A 152 3.57 13.73 6.70
N GLY A 153 4.04 14.06 7.91
CA GLY A 153 3.29 14.91 8.85
C GLY A 153 2.38 14.11 9.79
N THR A 154 1.45 14.78 10.47
CA THR A 154 0.54 14.13 11.42
C THR A 154 -0.57 13.40 10.66
N LEU A 155 -0.79 12.13 11.03
CA LEU A 155 -1.87 11.29 10.51
C LEU A 155 -2.91 11.10 11.59
N ASP A 156 -4.16 11.41 11.27
CA ASP A 156 -5.30 11.16 12.13
C ASP A 156 -5.78 9.74 11.89
N VAL A 157 -5.74 8.92 12.95
CA VAL A 157 -6.19 7.53 12.91
C VAL A 157 -7.50 7.43 13.67
N LYS A 158 -8.54 7.05 12.94
CA LYS A 158 -9.88 6.82 13.47
C LYS A 158 -10.17 5.32 13.43
N VAL A 159 -10.28 4.70 14.61
CA VAL A 159 -10.72 3.31 14.77
C VAL A 159 -12.19 3.32 15.12
N THR A 160 -13.04 2.97 14.17
CA THR A 160 -14.49 2.89 14.37
C THR A 160 -14.85 1.44 14.69
N GLU A 161 -15.23 1.19 15.93
CA GLU A 161 -15.71 -0.11 16.40
C GLU A 161 -17.09 -0.42 15.80
N GLU A 162 -17.49 -1.68 15.83
CA GLU A 162 -18.78 -2.12 15.30
C GLU A 162 -19.97 -1.48 16.02
N ASP A 163 -19.83 -1.21 17.32
CA ASP A 163 -20.84 -0.56 18.17
C ASP A 163 -20.94 0.96 17.98
N GLY A 164 -20.16 1.50 17.02
CA GLY A 164 -20.10 2.93 16.72
C GLY A 164 -19.19 3.72 17.66
N ARG A 165 -18.58 3.12 18.70
CA ARG A 165 -17.54 3.80 19.48
C ARG A 165 -16.35 4.11 18.58
N VAL A 166 -15.82 5.30 18.75
CA VAL A 166 -14.70 5.80 17.94
C VAL A 166 -13.52 6.07 18.86
N ASN A 167 -12.40 5.40 18.61
CA ASN A 167 -11.12 5.76 19.18
C ASN A 167 -10.32 6.60 18.17
N ASN A 168 -9.97 7.82 18.56
CA ASN A 168 -9.17 8.74 17.76
C ASN A 168 -7.79 8.89 18.40
N PHE A 169 -6.76 8.75 17.59
CA PHE A 169 -5.40 9.07 18.00
C PHE A 169 -4.59 9.55 16.81
N GLN A 170 -3.54 10.30 17.10
CA GLN A 170 -2.63 10.80 16.09
C GLN A 170 -1.35 9.96 16.05
N VAL A 171 -0.83 9.78 14.84
CA VAL A 171 0.49 9.20 14.60
C VAL A 171 1.27 10.15 13.71
N SER A 172 2.48 10.51 14.12
CA SER A 172 3.36 11.28 13.24
C SER A 172 3.98 10.36 12.19
N ALA A 173 3.69 10.58 10.92
CA ALA A 173 4.48 10.08 9.80
C ALA A 173 5.81 10.83 9.79
N ALA A 174 6.72 10.35 10.63
CA ALA A 174 7.87 11.11 11.01
C ALA A 174 8.97 11.05 9.93
N SER A 175 9.58 12.20 9.64
CA SER A 175 10.57 12.32 8.58
C SER A 175 11.95 11.84 9.07
N THR A 176 12.62 11.01 8.25
CA THR A 176 14.02 10.68 8.51
C THR A 176 14.87 11.96 8.43
N PRO A 177 15.99 12.04 9.19
CA PRO A 177 16.96 13.12 9.04
C PRO A 177 17.20 13.44 7.56
N PHE A 178 17.11 14.72 7.17
CA PHE A 178 17.24 15.17 5.76
C PHE A 178 18.68 15.11 5.26
N LEU A 179 19.27 13.92 5.40
CA LEU A 179 20.62 13.58 5.01
C LEU A 179 20.68 13.41 3.50
N THR A 180 21.72 14.00 2.93
CA THR A 180 22.07 13.96 1.53
C THR A 180 23.51 13.48 1.40
N ARG A 181 23.76 12.58 0.45
CA ARG A 181 25.09 12.00 0.25
C ARG A 181 26.05 13.03 -0.30
N GLN A 182 27.34 12.79 -0.06
CA GLN A 182 28.41 13.66 -0.55
C GLN A 182 28.27 13.97 -2.04
N GLY A 183 28.24 15.26 -2.37
CA GLY A 183 28.13 15.75 -3.75
C GLY A 183 26.74 15.68 -4.36
N GLN A 184 25.75 15.08 -3.68
CA GLN A 184 24.35 15.15 -4.10
C GLN A 184 23.70 16.44 -3.60
N VAL A 185 22.76 16.95 -4.38
CA VAL A 185 21.89 18.07 -4.02
C VAL A 185 20.45 17.62 -4.23
N ARG A 186 19.67 17.71 -3.17
CA ARG A 186 18.21 17.49 -3.19
C ARG A 186 17.54 18.83 -3.13
N TYR A 187 16.48 19.00 -3.90
CA TYR A 187 15.74 20.25 -3.94
C TYR A 187 14.25 20.03 -4.09
N LYS A 188 13.47 20.95 -3.53
CA LYS A 188 12.03 21.06 -3.74
C LYS A 188 11.70 22.52 -4.01
N LEU A 189 10.97 22.76 -5.09
CA LEU A 189 10.50 24.08 -5.48
C LEU A 189 9.00 23.99 -5.66
N THR A 190 8.26 24.80 -4.93
CA THR A 190 6.79 24.78 -4.97
C THR A 190 6.27 26.20 -5.02
N ALA A 191 5.28 26.45 -5.87
CA ALA A 191 4.58 27.73 -5.93
C ALA A 191 3.10 27.48 -6.22
N GLY A 192 2.21 28.23 -5.56
CA GLY A 192 0.78 28.05 -5.73
C GLY A 192 -0.04 28.88 -4.77
N GLN A 193 -1.32 28.52 -4.64
CA GLN A 193 -2.25 29.10 -3.70
C GLN A 193 -2.65 28.05 -2.67
N PRO A 194 -2.66 28.39 -1.37
CA PRO A 194 -3.08 27.47 -0.33
C PRO A 194 -4.57 27.13 -0.46
N ARG A 195 -4.92 25.94 0.03
CA ARG A 195 -6.29 25.44 0.12
C ARG A 195 -6.61 25.11 1.58
N PRO A 196 -7.41 25.94 2.28
CA PRO A 196 -7.71 25.74 3.69
C PRO A 196 -8.68 24.56 3.94
N SER A 197 -9.43 24.15 2.91
CA SER A 197 -10.35 23.01 2.99
C SER A 197 -10.22 22.08 1.79
N MET A 198 -10.88 20.92 1.89
CA MET A 198 -10.99 19.95 0.79
C MET A 198 -11.84 20.47 -0.39
N SER A 199 -12.42 21.67 -0.26
CA SER A 199 -13.05 22.38 -1.37
C SER A 199 -12.02 22.85 -2.41
N HIS A 200 -12.45 23.02 -3.66
CA HIS A 200 -11.60 23.55 -4.74
C HIS A 200 -11.36 25.07 -4.63
N GLN A 201 -11.79 25.70 -3.54
CA GLN A 201 -11.59 27.13 -3.33
C GLN A 201 -10.12 27.39 -2.99
N THR A 202 -9.56 28.41 -3.63
CA THR A 202 -8.19 28.87 -3.42
C THR A 202 -8.26 30.25 -2.85
N GLU A 203 -7.39 30.53 -1.88
CA GLU A 203 -7.28 31.87 -1.32
C GLU A 203 -6.41 32.75 -2.21
N ASN A 204 -6.65 34.07 -2.17
CA ASN A 204 -5.98 35.06 -3.01
C ASN A 204 -4.55 35.40 -2.53
N GLU A 205 -3.81 34.41 -2.02
CA GLU A 205 -2.42 34.54 -1.61
C GLU A 205 -1.56 33.53 -2.34
N THR A 206 -0.54 34.01 -3.04
CA THR A 206 0.43 33.12 -3.69
C THR A 206 1.59 32.88 -2.74
N PHE A 207 1.87 31.61 -2.46
CA PHE A 207 3.08 31.23 -1.76
C PHE A 207 4.15 30.72 -2.74
N PHE A 208 5.40 30.88 -2.33
CA PHE A 208 6.57 30.30 -2.93
C PHE A 208 7.40 29.62 -1.84
N SER A 209 7.83 28.40 -2.10
CA SER A 209 8.67 27.63 -1.20
C SER A 209 9.85 27.02 -1.95
N ASN A 210 11.02 27.09 -1.33
CA ASN A 210 12.20 26.36 -1.77
C ASN A 210 12.84 25.62 -0.61
N GLU A 211 13.29 24.40 -0.86
CA GLU A 211 14.09 23.61 0.07
C GLU A 211 15.28 23.04 -0.69
N VAL A 212 16.44 23.07 -0.06
CA VAL A 212 17.67 22.49 -0.60
C VAL A 212 18.41 21.74 0.50
N SER A 213 18.88 20.54 0.19
CA SER A 213 19.83 19.78 1.02
C SER A 213 21.03 19.39 0.19
N TRP A 214 22.22 19.64 0.75
CA TRP A 214 23.50 19.40 0.11
C TRP A 214 24.37 18.53 1.01
N GLY A 215 24.84 17.41 0.48
CA GLY A 215 25.87 16.60 1.14
C GLY A 215 27.24 17.27 1.02
N MET A 216 27.53 18.20 1.92
CA MET A 216 28.76 18.99 1.92
C MET A 216 30.01 18.13 2.15
N LEU A 217 29.92 17.17 3.08
CA LEU A 217 31.01 16.24 3.44
C LEU A 217 30.52 14.80 3.30
N SER A 218 31.42 13.82 3.43
CA SER A 218 31.10 12.38 3.33
C SER A 218 29.93 11.96 4.22
N ASN A 219 29.81 12.57 5.40
CA ASN A 219 28.85 12.20 6.43
C ASN A 219 28.01 13.39 6.95
N THR A 220 28.18 14.59 6.37
CA THR A 220 27.53 15.81 6.85
C THR A 220 26.72 16.44 5.73
N SER A 221 25.45 16.72 6.01
CA SER A 221 24.52 17.36 5.10
C SER A 221 24.09 18.69 5.70
N LEU A 222 24.07 19.73 4.89
CA LEU A 222 23.47 21.01 5.25
C LEU A 222 22.18 21.15 4.47
N TYR A 223 21.14 21.62 5.13
CA TYR A 223 19.86 21.85 4.49
C TYR A 223 19.21 23.13 4.99
N GLY A 224 18.32 23.67 4.18
CA GLY A 224 17.57 24.86 4.52
C GLY A 224 16.50 25.14 3.49
N GLY A 225 15.62 26.06 3.83
CA GLY A 225 14.54 26.45 2.95
C GLY A 225 13.95 27.80 3.31
N LEU A 226 13.18 28.35 2.39
CA LEU A 226 12.38 29.55 2.57
C LEU A 226 10.95 29.23 2.15
N LEU A 227 9.99 29.79 2.88
CA LEU A 227 8.57 29.75 2.53
C LEU A 227 8.04 31.17 2.71
N ILE A 228 7.52 31.75 1.62
CA ILE A 228 7.01 33.12 1.57
C ILE A 228 5.60 33.07 1.01
N SER A 229 4.63 33.73 1.67
CA SER A 229 3.27 33.91 1.17
C SER A 229 2.91 35.39 1.26
N GLY A 230 2.77 36.05 0.11
CA GLY A 230 2.51 37.50 0.05
C GLY A 230 3.47 38.31 0.92
N ASP A 231 2.93 39.37 1.54
CA ASP A 231 3.62 40.19 2.54
C ASP A 231 3.29 39.71 3.99
N ASP A 232 2.33 38.80 4.15
CA ASP A 232 1.77 38.45 5.46
C ASP A 232 2.51 37.30 6.15
N TYR A 233 3.24 36.46 5.40
CA TYR A 233 3.96 35.31 5.99
C TYR A 233 5.35 35.10 5.39
N HIS A 234 6.34 34.99 6.27
CA HIS A 234 7.71 34.67 5.91
C HIS A 234 8.28 33.62 6.87
N SER A 235 8.87 32.57 6.32
CA SER A 235 9.58 31.56 7.10
C SER A 235 10.91 31.18 6.46
N ALA A 236 11.90 30.98 7.30
CA ALA A 236 13.24 30.57 6.90
C ALA A 236 13.74 29.48 7.84
N ALA A 237 14.33 28.44 7.29
CA ALA A 237 14.81 27.32 8.08
C ALA A 237 16.22 26.91 7.65
N MET A 238 17.00 26.47 8.63
CA MET A 238 18.36 25.99 8.42
C MET A 238 18.66 24.84 9.37
N GLY A 239 19.33 23.83 8.86
CA GLY A 239 19.65 22.63 9.61
C GLY A 239 20.90 21.92 9.14
N ILE A 240 21.39 21.06 10.02
CA ILE A 240 22.54 20.19 9.79
C ILE A 240 22.14 18.75 10.11
N GLY A 241 22.57 17.84 9.24
CA GLY A 241 22.45 16.41 9.43
C GLY A 241 23.85 15.78 9.48
N GLN A 242 24.07 14.89 10.43
CA GLN A 242 25.28 14.13 10.59
C GLN A 242 24.96 12.63 10.61
N ASN A 243 25.48 11.90 9.63
CA ASN A 243 25.57 10.45 9.72
C ASN A 243 26.80 10.07 10.56
N MET A 244 26.58 9.44 11.71
CA MET A 244 27.65 8.99 12.60
C MET A 244 27.96 7.49 12.42
N LEU A 245 27.54 6.91 11.29
CA LEU A 245 27.75 5.51 10.93
C LEU A 245 27.18 4.57 12.00
N TRP A 246 28.04 3.84 12.71
CA TRP A 246 27.66 2.88 13.75
C TRP A 246 26.92 3.50 14.95
N ARG A 247 26.99 4.83 15.13
CA ARG A 247 26.23 5.56 16.17
C ARG A 247 24.84 6.03 15.70
N GLY A 248 24.46 5.77 14.45
CA GLY A 248 23.22 6.26 13.86
C GLY A 248 23.37 7.61 13.16
N ALA A 249 22.24 8.20 12.80
CA ALA A 249 22.11 9.48 12.13
C ALA A 249 21.43 10.49 13.06
N LEU A 250 21.90 11.73 13.01
CA LEU A 250 21.35 12.84 13.77
C LEU A 250 21.06 14.02 12.85
N SER A 251 19.98 14.75 13.08
CA SER A 251 19.80 16.07 12.51
C SER A 251 19.23 17.06 13.52
N PHE A 252 19.60 18.32 13.32
CA PHE A 252 19.08 19.46 14.07
C PHE A 252 18.76 20.58 13.10
N ASP A 253 17.58 21.18 13.24
CA ASP A 253 17.16 22.35 12.47
C ASP A 253 16.44 23.39 13.32
N VAL A 254 16.54 24.63 12.86
CA VAL A 254 15.86 25.79 13.42
C VAL A 254 15.05 26.44 12.32
N THR A 255 13.76 26.65 12.58
CA THR A 255 12.84 27.34 11.69
C THR A 255 12.38 28.63 12.34
N TRP A 256 12.56 29.74 11.64
CA TRP A 256 12.02 31.04 11.99
C TRP A 256 10.76 31.31 11.17
N ALA A 257 9.76 31.92 11.79
CA ALA A 257 8.54 32.36 11.12
C ALA A 257 8.14 33.77 11.60
N SER A 258 7.60 34.56 10.69
CA SER A 258 6.95 35.85 10.92
C SER A 258 5.57 35.78 10.27
N SER A 259 4.53 35.96 11.08
CA SER A 259 3.14 35.85 10.67
C SER A 259 2.39 37.13 10.99
N GLN A 260 1.70 37.69 10.00
CA GLN A 260 0.85 38.87 10.14
C GLN A 260 -0.61 38.46 10.01
N PHE A 261 -1.38 38.73 11.07
CA PHE A 261 -2.82 38.46 11.12
C PHE A 261 -3.59 39.77 10.96
N ASP A 262 -4.74 39.74 10.28
CA ASP A 262 -5.52 40.94 9.91
C ASP A 262 -5.94 41.82 11.10
N THR A 263 -5.96 41.26 12.31
CA THR A 263 -6.43 41.93 13.54
C THR A 263 -5.35 42.12 14.62
N GLN A 264 -4.11 41.66 14.41
CA GLN A 264 -3.04 41.65 15.43
C GLN A 264 -1.69 42.20 14.93
N GLN A 265 -0.74 42.36 15.86
CA GLN A 265 0.66 42.71 15.57
C GLN A 265 1.41 41.51 14.97
N ASP A 266 2.46 41.77 14.20
CA ASP A 266 3.38 40.74 13.68
C ASP A 266 3.83 39.79 14.80
N GLU A 267 3.51 38.50 14.65
CA GLU A 267 4.00 37.45 15.54
C GLU A 267 5.27 36.84 14.95
N ARG A 268 6.30 36.68 15.79
CA ARG A 268 7.59 36.12 15.37
C ARG A 268 8.05 35.08 16.36
N GLY A 269 8.35 33.89 15.85
CA GLY A 269 8.74 32.75 16.68
C GLY A 269 9.81 31.87 16.04
N LEU A 270 10.32 30.96 16.85
CA LEU A 270 11.30 29.95 16.46
C LEU A 270 10.79 28.56 16.82
N SER A 271 11.07 27.59 15.95
CA SER A 271 10.87 26.18 16.20
C SER A 271 12.19 25.43 16.05
N TYR A 272 12.46 24.52 16.98
CA TYR A 272 13.67 23.72 17.06
C TYR A 272 13.29 22.26 16.91
N ARG A 273 13.95 21.56 15.99
CA ARG A 273 13.70 20.14 15.76
C ARG A 273 14.99 19.34 15.83
N PHE A 274 14.92 18.22 16.54
CA PHE A 274 16.00 17.26 16.71
C PHE A 274 15.50 15.88 16.31
N ASN A 275 16.18 15.23 15.37
CA ASN A 275 15.84 13.89 14.91
C ASN A 275 17.04 12.96 15.08
N TYR A 276 16.81 11.78 15.61
CA TYR A 276 17.81 10.72 15.74
C TYR A 276 17.26 9.39 15.24
N SER A 277 18.02 8.70 14.40
CA SER A 277 17.69 7.36 13.91
C SER A 277 18.90 6.44 13.99
N LYS A 278 18.69 5.17 14.36
CA LYS A 278 19.75 4.18 14.44
C LYS A 278 19.25 2.78 14.10
N GLN A 279 19.91 2.16 13.14
CA GLN A 279 19.81 0.73 12.88
C GLN A 279 21.05 0.03 13.45
N VAL A 280 20.84 -1.04 14.22
CA VAL A 280 21.88 -1.87 14.83
C VAL A 280 21.88 -3.22 14.15
N ASP A 281 22.76 -3.40 13.18
CA ASP A 281 22.83 -4.65 12.39
C ASP A 281 23.16 -5.87 13.27
N ALA A 282 24.02 -5.70 14.30
CA ALA A 282 24.45 -6.80 15.17
C ALA A 282 23.32 -7.48 15.94
N THR A 283 22.23 -6.75 16.22
CA THR A 283 21.07 -7.22 16.97
C THR A 283 19.78 -7.09 16.15
N ASN A 284 19.89 -6.81 14.84
CA ASN A 284 18.78 -6.47 13.94
C ASN A 284 17.78 -5.45 14.55
N SER A 285 18.28 -4.53 15.37
CA SER A 285 17.44 -3.61 16.14
C SER A 285 17.29 -2.30 15.40
N THR A 286 16.07 -1.82 15.33
CA THR A 286 15.72 -0.60 14.63
C THR A 286 15.17 0.39 15.63
N ILE A 287 15.99 1.37 16.02
CA ILE A 287 15.50 2.61 16.62
C ILE A 287 15.21 3.52 15.44
N SER A 288 14.00 3.41 14.89
CA SER A 288 13.62 4.09 13.65
C SER A 288 13.63 5.61 13.84
N LEU A 289 13.12 6.12 14.97
CA LEU A 289 13.14 7.54 15.24
C LEU A 289 12.93 7.93 16.71
N ALA A 290 13.77 8.85 17.18
CA ALA A 290 13.47 9.74 18.31
C ALA A 290 13.48 11.17 17.77
N ALA A 291 12.30 11.78 17.64
CA ALA A 291 12.13 13.15 17.20
C ALA A 291 11.60 14.01 18.35
N TYR A 292 12.19 15.19 18.50
CA TYR A 292 11.77 16.20 19.46
C TYR A 292 11.64 17.53 18.73
N ARG A 293 10.44 18.12 18.76
CA ARG A 293 10.17 19.46 18.27
C ARG A 293 9.72 20.32 19.44
N PHE A 294 10.27 21.52 19.54
CA PHE A 294 9.79 22.57 20.44
C PHE A 294 9.55 23.84 19.63
N SER A 295 8.37 24.43 19.77
CA SER A 295 7.98 25.67 19.10
C SER A 295 7.63 26.73 20.14
N ASP A 296 8.19 27.93 19.95
CA ASP A 296 7.82 29.10 20.76
C ASP A 296 6.34 29.44 20.57
N ARG A 297 5.74 30.15 21.52
CA ARG A 297 4.32 30.49 21.51
C ARG A 297 3.90 31.32 20.29
N HIS A 298 4.78 32.20 19.82
CA HIS A 298 4.54 33.06 18.65
C HIS A 298 5.07 32.43 17.35
N PHE A 299 5.44 31.15 17.38
CA PHE A 299 5.80 30.40 16.18
C PHE A 299 4.54 29.79 15.59
N HIS A 300 4.15 30.27 14.42
CA HIS A 300 3.10 29.65 13.62
C HIS A 300 3.76 29.04 12.38
N SER A 301 3.58 27.73 12.19
CA SER A 301 3.88 27.14 10.88
C SER A 301 2.87 27.67 9.85
N TYR A 302 3.19 27.60 8.57
CA TYR A 302 2.28 28.13 7.55
C TYR A 302 0.92 27.41 7.57
N ALA A 303 0.92 26.11 7.87
CA ALA A 303 -0.33 25.35 8.05
C ALA A 303 -1.17 25.89 9.21
N ASN A 304 -0.55 26.15 10.37
CA ASN A 304 -1.23 26.72 11.54
C ASN A 304 -1.65 28.20 11.29
N TYR A 305 -0.85 28.98 10.57
CA TYR A 305 -1.21 30.34 10.13
C TYR A 305 -2.47 30.35 9.27
N LEU A 306 -2.55 29.46 8.28
CA LEU A 306 -3.74 29.33 7.43
C LEU A 306 -4.97 28.91 8.24
N ASP A 307 -4.80 28.02 9.21
CA ASP A 307 -5.88 27.55 10.07
C ASP A 307 -6.44 28.69 10.94
N HIS A 308 -5.57 29.46 11.60
CA HIS A 308 -5.95 30.68 12.33
C HIS A 308 -6.63 31.72 11.43
N LYS A 309 -6.16 31.91 10.19
CA LYS A 309 -6.69 32.94 9.29
C LYS A 309 -8.06 32.58 8.70
N TYR A 310 -8.27 31.31 8.35
CA TYR A 310 -9.40 30.90 7.51
C TYR A 310 -10.41 29.97 8.19
N ASN A 311 -10.04 29.27 9.26
CA ASN A 311 -10.89 28.26 9.92
C ASN A 311 -11.30 28.64 11.36
N ASP A 312 -11.05 29.88 11.80
CA ASP A 312 -11.03 30.38 13.18
C ASP A 312 -12.16 29.88 14.14
N ASN A 313 -11.74 29.07 15.14
CA ASN A 313 -12.12 29.13 16.56
C ASN A 313 -11.34 28.11 17.44
N ASP A 314 -10.68 27.09 16.86
CA ASP A 314 -10.02 26.00 17.62
C ASP A 314 -8.58 25.68 17.15
N ALA A 315 -7.91 26.58 16.40
CA ALA A 315 -6.56 26.35 15.90
C ALA A 315 -5.56 26.15 17.05
N GLN A 316 -4.89 24.99 17.09
CA GLN A 316 -4.02 24.61 18.19
C GLN A 316 -2.56 24.99 17.93
N ASP A 317 -1.96 25.73 18.87
CA ASP A 317 -0.58 26.17 18.81
C ASP A 317 0.33 25.13 19.44
N GLU A 318 0.95 24.31 18.58
CA GLU A 318 1.84 23.23 18.99
C GLU A 318 3.02 23.79 19.80
N LYS A 319 3.21 23.29 21.01
CA LYS A 319 4.34 23.65 21.88
C LYS A 319 5.47 22.66 21.77
N GLN A 320 5.15 21.37 21.91
CA GLN A 320 6.16 20.32 21.93
C GLN A 320 5.59 19.02 21.39
N THR A 321 6.35 18.39 20.50
CA THR A 321 6.07 17.03 19.99
C THR A 321 7.26 16.12 20.27
N ILE A 322 6.99 15.01 20.94
CA ILE A 322 7.93 13.91 21.13
C ILE A 322 7.40 12.70 20.37
N SER A 323 8.20 12.16 19.45
CA SER A 323 7.91 10.91 18.76
C SER A 323 9.05 9.93 18.98
N LEU A 324 8.73 8.75 19.50
CA LEU A 324 9.68 7.66 19.74
C LEU A 324 9.14 6.37 19.13
N SER A 325 9.96 5.70 18.32
CA SER A 325 9.67 4.37 17.78
C SER A 325 10.90 3.47 17.89
N VAL A 326 10.72 2.32 18.55
CA VAL A 326 11.77 1.36 18.87
C VAL A 326 11.29 -0.05 18.56
N GLY A 327 12.02 -0.75 17.70
CA GLY A 327 11.87 -2.18 17.42
C GLY A 327 13.14 -2.93 17.77
N GLN A 328 13.03 -3.94 18.62
CA GLN A 328 14.16 -4.72 19.12
C GLN A 328 13.80 -6.21 19.05
N PRO A 329 14.30 -6.94 18.05
CA PRO A 329 14.34 -8.39 18.12
C PRO A 329 15.43 -8.80 19.11
N ILE A 330 15.10 -9.77 19.95
CA ILE A 330 15.97 -10.41 20.93
C ILE A 330 16.02 -11.88 20.54
N THR A 331 16.83 -12.18 19.52
CA THR A 331 16.99 -13.50 18.92
C THR A 331 17.29 -14.61 19.94
N PRO A 332 18.13 -14.42 20.98
CA PRO A 332 18.37 -15.47 21.97
C PRO A 332 17.13 -15.91 22.75
N LEU A 333 16.08 -15.08 22.80
CA LEU A 333 14.82 -15.35 23.50
C LEU A 333 13.65 -15.58 22.54
N ASN A 334 13.87 -15.59 21.21
CA ASN A 334 12.80 -15.56 20.20
C ASN A 334 11.73 -14.50 20.50
N LEU A 335 12.15 -13.35 21.03
CA LEU A 335 11.29 -12.29 21.53
C LEU A 335 11.45 -11.06 20.63
N ASN A 336 10.33 -10.50 20.18
CA ASN A 336 10.27 -9.24 19.47
C ASN A 336 9.59 -8.20 20.35
N LEU A 337 10.31 -7.12 20.64
CA LEU A 337 9.79 -5.97 21.38
C LEU A 337 9.59 -4.80 20.42
N TYR A 338 8.44 -4.15 20.52
CA TYR A 338 8.11 -2.95 19.77
C TYR A 338 7.48 -1.92 20.69
N ALA A 339 7.90 -0.66 20.58
CA ALA A 339 7.36 0.42 21.38
C ALA A 339 7.25 1.69 20.53
N ASN A 340 6.09 2.32 20.57
CA ASN A 340 5.80 3.61 19.98
C ASN A 340 5.24 4.56 21.03
N LEU A 341 5.64 5.83 20.95
CA LEU A 341 5.12 6.91 21.78
C LEU A 341 5.05 8.18 20.93
N LEU A 342 3.89 8.82 20.93
CA LEU A 342 3.67 10.18 20.49
C LEU A 342 3.12 10.97 21.67
N HIS A 343 3.81 12.04 22.06
CA HIS A 343 3.35 12.96 23.09
C HIS A 343 3.40 14.37 22.53
N GLN A 344 2.24 15.02 22.49
CA GLN A 344 2.05 16.35 21.95
C GLN A 344 1.47 17.26 23.04
N THR A 345 1.99 18.47 23.10
CA THR A 345 1.49 19.51 24.01
C THR A 345 1.28 20.78 23.22
N TRP A 346 0.30 21.57 23.64
CA TRP A 346 -0.06 22.83 23.01
C TRP A 346 0.03 23.98 24.01
N TRP A 347 0.08 25.20 23.50
CA TRP A 347 0.03 26.40 24.32
C TRP A 347 -1.39 26.76 24.76
N ASN A 348 -2.38 26.35 23.97
CA ASN A 348 -3.79 26.70 24.11
C ASN A 348 -4.73 25.50 24.20
N ALA A 349 -4.22 24.26 24.26
CA ALA A 349 -5.01 23.03 24.37
C ALA A 349 -4.35 21.99 25.29
N ASP A 350 -5.15 21.01 25.73
CA ASP A 350 -4.71 19.91 26.59
C ASP A 350 -3.82 18.92 25.86
N ALA A 351 -2.83 18.35 26.55
CA ALA A 351 -1.83 17.48 25.95
C ALA A 351 -2.40 16.14 25.46
N SER A 352 -1.92 15.65 24.32
CA SER A 352 -2.29 14.34 23.77
C SER A 352 -1.14 13.37 23.94
N THR A 353 -1.47 12.14 24.29
CA THR A 353 -0.49 11.06 24.43
C THR A 353 -1.03 9.78 23.82
N THR A 354 -0.29 9.23 22.87
CA THR A 354 -0.53 7.90 22.31
C THR A 354 0.70 7.05 22.51
N ALA A 355 0.60 5.92 23.20
CA ALA A 355 1.71 4.99 23.34
C ALA A 355 1.26 3.55 23.19
N ASN A 356 2.03 2.77 22.42
CA ASN A 356 1.82 1.33 22.24
C ASN A 356 3.13 0.61 22.58
N ILE A 357 3.06 -0.42 23.40
CA ILE A 357 4.17 -1.32 23.69
C ILE A 357 3.69 -2.73 23.43
N THR A 358 4.33 -3.44 22.51
CA THR A 358 4.00 -4.81 22.14
C THR A 358 5.22 -5.71 22.32
N ALA A 359 5.02 -6.85 22.97
CA ALA A 359 6.02 -7.89 23.14
C ALA A 359 5.46 -9.20 22.60
N GLY A 360 6.10 -9.79 21.60
CA GLY A 360 5.71 -11.07 21.00
C GLY A 360 6.82 -12.09 21.10
N PHE A 361 6.53 -13.30 21.55
CA PHE A 361 7.48 -14.40 21.63
C PHE A 361 6.96 -15.66 20.94
N ASN A 362 7.85 -16.36 20.26
CA ASN A 362 7.55 -17.62 19.61
C ASN A 362 8.23 -18.76 20.37
N VAL A 363 7.46 -19.78 20.73
CA VAL A 363 7.94 -20.93 21.49
C VAL A 363 7.53 -22.24 20.83
N ASP A 364 8.41 -23.23 20.90
CA ASP A 364 8.15 -24.60 20.48
C ASP A 364 7.95 -25.48 21.71
N ILE A 365 6.81 -26.18 21.77
CA ILE A 365 6.46 -27.08 22.88
C ILE A 365 6.14 -28.47 22.33
N GLY A 366 7.10 -29.39 22.43
CA GLY A 366 6.95 -30.78 21.97
C GLY A 366 6.78 -30.85 20.45
N ASN A 367 5.62 -31.32 19.99
CA ASN A 367 5.27 -31.39 18.56
C ASN A 367 4.65 -30.09 18.04
N TRP A 368 4.26 -29.17 18.92
CA TRP A 368 3.72 -27.87 18.54
C TRP A 368 4.91 -26.92 18.31
N ARG A 369 5.08 -26.52 17.05
CA ARG A 369 6.09 -25.54 16.64
C ARG A 369 5.40 -24.21 16.38
N ASP A 370 6.13 -23.11 16.50
CA ASP A 370 5.63 -21.76 16.17
C ASP A 370 4.40 -21.32 16.98
N ILE A 371 4.34 -21.68 18.28
CA ILE A 371 3.33 -21.11 19.19
C ILE A 371 3.69 -19.64 19.39
N SER A 372 2.80 -18.73 19.02
CA SER A 372 3.02 -17.30 19.18
C SER A 372 2.24 -16.79 20.39
N ILE A 373 2.92 -16.06 21.27
CA ILE A 373 2.30 -15.40 22.40
C ILE A 373 2.69 -13.93 22.34
N SER A 374 1.70 -13.05 22.35
CA SER A 374 1.92 -11.62 22.29
C SER A 374 1.16 -10.91 23.39
N THR A 375 1.76 -9.85 23.91
CA THR A 375 1.09 -8.92 24.81
C THR A 375 1.30 -7.50 24.31
N SER A 376 0.24 -6.70 24.35
CA SER A 376 0.27 -5.30 23.94
C SER A 376 -0.36 -4.44 25.02
N PHE A 377 0.29 -3.33 25.37
CA PHE A 377 -0.28 -2.25 26.14
C PHE A 377 -0.47 -1.05 25.21
N ASN A 378 -1.68 -0.49 25.19
CA ASN A 378 -1.99 0.71 24.44
C ASN A 378 -2.60 1.75 25.39
N THR A 379 -2.16 3.01 25.26
CA THR A 379 -2.77 4.16 25.94
C THR A 379 -3.01 5.25 24.92
N THR A 380 -4.23 5.75 24.89
CA THR A 380 -4.66 6.83 24.01
C THR A 380 -5.36 7.90 24.84
N HIS A 381 -4.85 9.12 24.76
CA HIS A 381 -5.43 10.31 25.34
C HIS A 381 -5.38 11.41 24.28
N TYR A 382 -6.54 11.92 23.91
CA TYR A 382 -6.70 12.90 22.84
C TYR A 382 -7.54 14.06 23.38
N GLU A 383 -6.91 15.24 23.52
CA GLU A 383 -7.53 16.47 24.04
C GLU A 383 -8.27 16.23 25.37
N ASP A 384 -9.49 16.75 25.50
CA ASP A 384 -10.32 16.71 26.71
C ASP A 384 -10.92 15.31 27.01
N LYS A 385 -10.63 14.29 26.19
CA LYS A 385 -11.17 12.94 26.39
C LYS A 385 -10.41 12.18 27.46
N ASP A 386 -11.14 11.38 28.22
CA ASP A 386 -10.54 10.47 29.20
C ASP A 386 -9.49 9.56 28.55
N ARG A 387 -8.42 9.30 29.30
CA ARG A 387 -7.37 8.38 28.88
C ARG A 387 -7.90 6.95 28.82
N ASP A 388 -7.92 6.36 27.63
CA ASP A 388 -8.24 4.95 27.46
C ASP A 388 -6.97 4.09 27.50
N ASN A 389 -6.94 3.15 28.45
CA ASN A 389 -5.86 2.17 28.59
C ASN A 389 -6.38 0.78 28.22
N GLN A 390 -5.63 0.09 27.37
CA GLN A 390 -5.97 -1.25 26.91
C GLN A 390 -4.77 -2.17 27.06
N ILE A 391 -5.00 -3.34 27.66
CA ILE A 391 -4.05 -4.45 27.71
C ILE A 391 -4.63 -5.57 26.88
N TYR A 392 -3.81 -6.12 25.98
CA TYR A 392 -4.15 -7.26 25.17
C TYR A 392 -3.13 -8.38 25.38
N LEU A 393 -3.61 -9.60 25.45
CA LEU A 393 -2.82 -10.82 25.50
C LEU A 393 -3.40 -11.77 24.46
N SER A 394 -2.57 -12.29 23.56
CA SER A 394 -2.96 -13.29 22.57
C SER A 394 -2.02 -14.46 22.58
N ILE A 395 -2.59 -15.65 22.55
CA ILE A 395 -1.90 -16.93 22.45
C ILE A 395 -2.45 -17.61 21.21
N SER A 396 -1.61 -17.86 20.21
CA SER A 396 -2.01 -18.53 18.97
C SER A 396 -1.21 -19.82 18.77
N LEU A 397 -1.95 -20.92 18.64
CA LEU A 397 -1.45 -22.28 18.49
C LEU A 397 -1.72 -22.75 17.05
N PRO A 398 -0.70 -23.14 16.27
CA PRO A 398 -0.92 -23.69 14.94
C PRO A 398 -1.53 -25.09 15.03
N PHE A 399 -2.59 -25.32 14.26
CA PHE A 399 -3.37 -26.55 14.25
C PHE A 399 -3.57 -27.05 12.81
N GLY A 400 -3.09 -28.24 12.49
CA GLY A 400 -3.20 -28.82 11.13
C GLY A 400 -2.29 -28.14 10.11
N ASN A 401 -2.70 -28.13 8.84
CA ASN A 401 -1.90 -27.68 7.68
C ASN A 401 -2.22 -26.22 7.26
N GLY A 402 -2.65 -25.36 8.18
CA GLY A 402 -3.01 -23.97 7.87
C GLY A 402 -3.80 -23.25 8.98
N GLY A 403 -4.48 -24.04 9.83
CA GLY A 403 -5.30 -23.52 10.91
C GLY A 403 -4.50 -22.97 12.09
N ARG A 404 -5.11 -22.02 12.81
CA ARG A 404 -4.64 -21.52 14.10
C ARG A 404 -5.80 -21.40 15.08
N VAL A 405 -5.60 -21.92 16.29
CA VAL A 405 -6.51 -21.74 17.41
C VAL A 405 -5.91 -20.68 18.34
N GLY A 406 -6.64 -19.61 18.56
CA GLY A 406 -6.24 -18.47 19.38
C GLY A 406 -7.02 -18.39 20.69
N TYR A 407 -6.37 -17.86 21.72
CA TYR A 407 -7.00 -17.32 22.90
C TYR A 407 -6.54 -15.88 23.09
N ASP A 408 -7.51 -14.97 23.15
CA ASP A 408 -7.29 -13.54 23.25
C ASP A 408 -7.97 -13.02 24.51
N MET A 409 -7.23 -12.29 25.34
CA MET A 409 -7.75 -11.54 26.48
C MET A 409 -7.52 -10.06 26.22
N GLN A 410 -8.59 -9.27 26.25
CA GLN A 410 -8.55 -7.83 26.13
C GLN A 410 -9.13 -7.19 27.37
N ASN A 411 -8.34 -6.40 28.08
CA ASN A 411 -8.77 -5.62 29.21
C ASN A 411 -8.72 -4.14 28.84
N SER A 412 -9.88 -3.50 28.81
CA SER A 412 -10.04 -2.06 28.60
C SER A 412 -10.43 -1.39 29.90
N SER A 413 -10.38 -0.06 29.94
CA SER A 413 -10.76 0.75 31.10
C SER A 413 -12.14 0.42 31.70
N HIS A 414 -13.04 -0.19 30.91
CA HIS A 414 -14.43 -0.47 31.29
C HIS A 414 -14.80 -1.96 31.33
N SER A 415 -14.12 -2.82 30.56
CA SER A 415 -14.49 -4.24 30.45
C SER A 415 -13.30 -5.14 30.14
N THR A 416 -13.38 -6.40 30.61
CA THR A 416 -12.46 -7.47 30.20
C THR A 416 -13.21 -8.47 29.31
N THR A 417 -12.69 -8.73 28.12
CA THR A 417 -13.25 -9.69 27.16
C THR A 417 -12.25 -10.83 26.96
N HIS A 418 -12.74 -12.06 27.11
CA HIS A 418 -12.00 -13.26 26.77
C HIS A 418 -12.58 -13.85 25.49
N ARG A 419 -11.73 -14.26 24.55
CA ARG A 419 -12.16 -14.76 23.25
C ARG A 419 -11.32 -15.96 22.85
N MET A 420 -11.98 -16.96 22.30
CA MET A 420 -11.36 -18.07 21.60
C MET A 420 -11.61 -17.91 20.11
N SER A 421 -10.57 -18.00 19.31
CA SER A 421 -10.62 -17.83 17.87
C SER A 421 -10.12 -19.08 17.15
N TRP A 422 -10.68 -19.35 15.97
CA TRP A 422 -10.18 -20.34 15.04
C TRP A 422 -10.12 -19.69 13.66
N ASN A 423 -8.92 -19.58 13.14
CA ASN A 423 -8.65 -19.07 11.80
C ASN A 423 -8.09 -20.19 10.94
N ASP A 424 -8.49 -20.26 9.69
CA ASP A 424 -7.97 -21.25 8.74
C ASP A 424 -7.93 -20.67 7.31
N THR A 425 -7.07 -21.26 6.49
CA THR A 425 -6.92 -20.92 5.08
C THR A 425 -7.31 -22.14 4.26
N LEU A 426 -8.43 -22.06 3.54
CA LEU A 426 -8.90 -23.15 2.66
C LEU A 426 -7.95 -23.35 1.47
N ASP A 427 -7.46 -22.24 0.93
CA ASP A 427 -6.45 -22.16 -0.12
C ASP A 427 -5.73 -20.79 -0.08
N GLU A 428 -4.86 -20.52 -1.05
CA GLU A 428 -4.10 -19.26 -1.16
C GLU A 428 -4.98 -17.99 -1.35
N ARG A 429 -6.26 -18.16 -1.68
CA ARG A 429 -7.22 -17.10 -1.99
C ARG A 429 -8.35 -16.97 -0.97
N ASN A 430 -8.54 -17.96 -0.12
CA ASN A 430 -9.69 -18.08 0.76
C ASN A 430 -9.25 -18.29 2.21
N SER A 431 -9.43 -17.26 3.03
CA SER A 431 -9.21 -17.35 4.47
C SER A 431 -10.47 -17.01 5.25
N TRP A 432 -10.70 -17.71 6.35
CA TRP A 432 -11.82 -17.45 7.23
C TRP A 432 -11.40 -17.53 8.69
N GLY A 433 -12.16 -16.85 9.53
CA GLY A 433 -11.98 -16.84 10.96
C GLY A 433 -13.34 -16.88 11.65
N MET A 434 -13.41 -17.60 12.75
CA MET A 434 -14.54 -17.56 13.67
C MET A 434 -14.02 -17.34 15.08
N SER A 435 -14.73 -16.55 15.86
CA SER A 435 -14.38 -16.35 17.25
C SER A 435 -15.61 -16.30 18.14
N THR A 436 -15.45 -16.77 19.37
CA THR A 436 -16.46 -16.71 20.40
C THR A 436 -15.83 -16.08 21.64
N GLY A 437 -16.55 -15.19 22.31
CA GLY A 437 -16.03 -14.51 23.49
C GLY A 437 -17.07 -14.27 24.56
N LEU A 438 -16.58 -13.97 25.75
CA LEU A 438 -17.36 -13.63 26.93
C LEU A 438 -16.79 -12.36 27.56
N GLN A 439 -17.66 -11.39 27.82
CA GLN A 439 -17.34 -10.16 28.54
C GLN A 439 -17.56 -10.36 30.05
N SER A 440 -16.51 -10.16 30.86
CA SER A 440 -16.51 -10.48 32.29
C SER A 440 -17.44 -9.61 33.14
N ASP A 441 -17.71 -8.37 32.73
CA ASP A 441 -18.61 -7.41 33.40
C ASP A 441 -20.09 -7.60 33.01
N ARG A 442 -20.37 -8.47 32.02
CA ARG A 442 -21.72 -8.86 31.61
C ARG A 442 -21.88 -10.39 31.58
N PRO A 443 -21.73 -11.11 32.70
CA PRO A 443 -21.75 -12.57 32.69
C PRO A 443 -23.05 -13.19 32.17
N ASP A 444 -24.20 -12.50 32.30
CA ASP A 444 -25.50 -12.99 31.82
C ASP A 444 -25.80 -12.63 30.35
N ASN A 445 -25.12 -11.61 29.79
CA ASN A 445 -25.39 -11.02 28.46
C ASN A 445 -24.11 -10.68 27.65
N GLY A 446 -22.97 -11.27 27.99
CA GLY A 446 -21.65 -10.88 27.45
C GLY A 446 -21.12 -11.83 26.38
N ALA A 447 -21.95 -12.77 25.92
CA ALA A 447 -21.55 -13.75 24.92
C ALA A 447 -21.54 -13.10 23.53
N GLN A 448 -20.42 -13.18 22.84
CA GLN A 448 -20.24 -12.67 21.48
C GLN A 448 -19.77 -13.77 20.56
N VAL A 449 -20.30 -13.80 19.34
CA VAL A 449 -19.82 -14.66 18.25
C VAL A 449 -19.52 -13.77 17.07
N SER A 450 -18.32 -13.88 16.50
CA SER A 450 -17.97 -13.18 15.28
C SER A 450 -17.37 -14.13 14.26
N GLY A 451 -17.51 -13.76 12.99
CA GLY A 451 -16.92 -14.47 11.87
C GLY A 451 -16.46 -13.50 10.80
N ASN A 452 -15.38 -13.86 10.13
CA ASN A 452 -14.84 -13.13 9.00
C ASN A 452 -14.44 -14.10 7.88
N TYR A 453 -14.56 -13.63 6.64
CA TYR A 453 -14.13 -14.34 5.45
C TYR A 453 -13.54 -13.34 4.48
N GLN A 454 -12.40 -13.71 3.89
CA GLN A 454 -11.65 -12.92 2.94
C GLN A 454 -11.40 -13.78 1.70
N HIS A 455 -11.72 -13.21 0.54
CA HIS A 455 -11.54 -13.81 -0.76
C HIS A 455 -10.69 -12.91 -1.66
N LEU A 456 -9.54 -13.42 -2.10
CA LEU A 456 -8.67 -12.76 -3.07
C LEU A 456 -8.99 -13.30 -4.47
N SER A 457 -9.54 -12.44 -5.32
CA SER A 457 -9.77 -12.73 -6.73
C SER A 457 -8.80 -11.95 -7.62
N SER A 458 -8.68 -12.38 -8.87
CA SER A 458 -7.97 -11.61 -9.89
C SER A 458 -8.65 -10.28 -10.19
N ALA A 459 -9.92 -10.06 -9.81
CA ALA A 459 -10.64 -8.81 -10.05
C ALA A 459 -10.59 -7.82 -8.86
N GLY A 460 -10.12 -8.27 -7.70
CA GLY A 460 -10.19 -7.51 -6.45
C GLY A 460 -10.21 -8.42 -5.21
N GLU A 461 -10.22 -7.78 -4.06
CA GLU A 461 -10.26 -8.40 -2.74
C GLU A 461 -11.62 -8.12 -2.10
N TRP A 462 -12.26 -9.18 -1.62
CA TRP A 462 -13.55 -9.11 -0.93
C TRP A 462 -13.39 -9.56 0.51
N ASP A 463 -13.81 -8.71 1.45
CA ASP A 463 -13.90 -9.07 2.86
C ASP A 463 -15.36 -8.97 3.32
N ILE A 464 -15.77 -9.93 4.13
CA ILE A 464 -17.03 -9.90 4.84
C ILE A 464 -16.80 -10.30 6.29
N SER A 465 -17.42 -9.58 7.21
CA SER A 465 -17.38 -9.88 8.63
C SER A 465 -18.73 -9.62 9.26
N GLY A 466 -19.03 -10.35 10.32
CA GLY A 466 -20.22 -10.13 11.11
C GLY A 466 -20.03 -10.58 12.55
N THR A 467 -20.74 -9.91 13.43
CA THR A 467 -20.73 -10.17 14.87
C THR A 467 -22.15 -10.19 15.40
N TYR A 468 -22.38 -11.10 16.33
CA TYR A 468 -23.58 -11.16 17.14
C TYR A 468 -23.16 -11.11 18.60
N ALA A 469 -23.44 -10.01 19.27
CA ALA A 469 -23.29 -9.83 20.70
C ALA A 469 -24.66 -10.06 21.36
N ALA A 470 -24.76 -11.11 22.16
CA ALA A 470 -26.01 -11.54 22.78
C ALA A 470 -26.58 -10.43 23.65
N ASN A 471 -27.83 -10.05 23.39
CA ASN A 471 -28.52 -8.98 24.11
C ASN A 471 -27.79 -7.61 24.09
N ASP A 472 -27.02 -7.34 23.03
CA ASP A 472 -26.35 -6.04 22.83
C ASP A 472 -26.57 -5.56 21.39
N TYR A 473 -25.99 -6.24 20.39
CA TYR A 473 -26.12 -5.85 18.99
C TYR A 473 -25.83 -6.98 18.00
N SER A 474 -26.21 -6.74 16.74
CA SER A 474 -25.72 -7.48 15.58
C SER A 474 -25.13 -6.53 14.55
N SER A 475 -23.99 -6.89 13.99
CA SER A 475 -23.28 -6.11 12.99
C SER A 475 -22.94 -7.00 11.80
N VAL A 476 -23.05 -6.44 10.60
CA VAL A 476 -22.56 -7.06 9.37
C VAL A 476 -21.87 -5.99 8.56
N SER A 477 -20.71 -6.32 8.04
CA SER A 477 -19.99 -5.39 7.17
C SER A 477 -19.33 -6.14 6.03
N SER A 478 -19.14 -5.47 4.90
CA SER A 478 -18.41 -5.97 3.73
C SER A 478 -17.57 -4.89 3.09
N SER A 479 -16.40 -5.25 2.57
CA SER A 479 -15.57 -4.37 1.75
C SER A 479 -15.18 -5.06 0.45
N TRP A 480 -15.14 -4.30 -0.62
CA TRP A 480 -14.61 -4.71 -1.91
C TRP A 480 -13.59 -3.69 -2.36
N SER A 481 -12.34 -4.12 -2.54
CA SER A 481 -11.27 -3.26 -3.01
C SER A 481 -10.62 -3.82 -4.26
N GLY A 482 -10.32 -2.94 -5.22
CA GLY A 482 -9.81 -3.39 -6.50
C GLY A 482 -9.41 -2.23 -7.38
N SER A 483 -9.12 -2.56 -8.63
CA SER A 483 -8.72 -1.58 -9.62
C SER A 483 -9.15 -2.05 -11.00
N PHE A 484 -9.31 -1.08 -11.90
CA PHE A 484 -9.66 -1.30 -13.30
C PHE A 484 -8.68 -0.54 -14.17
N THR A 485 -8.07 -1.24 -15.12
CA THR A 485 -7.15 -0.65 -16.09
C THR A 485 -7.61 -0.99 -17.49
N ALA A 486 -7.73 0.04 -18.32
CA ALA A 486 -8.05 -0.08 -19.73
C ALA A 486 -6.96 0.62 -20.57
N THR A 487 -6.56 -0.02 -21.66
CA THR A 487 -5.65 0.51 -22.66
C THR A 487 -6.17 0.19 -24.05
N GLN A 488 -5.47 0.63 -25.10
CA GLN A 488 -5.77 0.22 -26.47
C GLN A 488 -5.64 -1.30 -26.71
N TYR A 489 -4.96 -2.03 -25.82
CA TYR A 489 -4.74 -3.48 -25.93
C TYR A 489 -5.78 -4.31 -25.19
N GLY A 490 -6.71 -3.68 -24.46
CA GLY A 490 -7.75 -4.37 -23.70
C GLY A 490 -8.00 -3.73 -22.34
N ALA A 491 -8.86 -4.39 -21.55
CA ALA A 491 -9.19 -3.95 -20.21
C ALA A 491 -9.33 -5.14 -19.27
N ALA A 492 -8.95 -4.93 -18.00
CA ALA A 492 -9.13 -5.93 -16.95
C ALA A 492 -9.36 -5.25 -15.61
N PHE A 493 -10.19 -5.89 -14.79
CA PHE A 493 -10.18 -5.69 -13.35
C PHE A 493 -8.95 -6.40 -12.78
N HIS A 494 -8.39 -5.83 -11.72
CA HIS A 494 -7.23 -6.37 -11.05
C HIS A 494 -7.25 -6.01 -9.56
N ARG A 495 -6.42 -6.69 -8.77
CA ARG A 495 -6.22 -6.35 -7.35
C ARG A 495 -5.78 -4.89 -7.20
N ARG A 496 -6.06 -4.31 -6.03
CA ARG A 496 -5.74 -2.91 -5.78
C ARG A 496 -4.25 -2.64 -5.99
N SER A 497 -3.95 -1.59 -6.75
CA SER A 497 -2.58 -1.09 -6.91
C SER A 497 -2.31 0.01 -5.89
N SER A 498 -1.07 0.09 -5.41
CA SER A 498 -0.62 1.20 -4.58
C SER A 498 -0.67 2.51 -5.37
N THR A 499 -1.07 3.59 -4.69
CA THR A 499 -1.33 4.89 -5.33
C THR A 499 -0.12 5.37 -6.13
N ASN A 500 -0.35 5.66 -7.41
CA ASN A 500 0.67 6.10 -8.38
C ASN A 500 1.83 5.13 -8.64
N GLU A 501 1.80 3.89 -8.15
CA GLU A 501 2.78 2.89 -8.58
C GLU A 501 2.42 2.36 -9.99
N PRO A 502 3.43 1.93 -10.77
CA PRO A 502 3.21 1.39 -12.10
C PRO A 502 2.46 0.05 -12.06
N ARG A 503 1.88 -0.31 -13.20
CA ARG A 503 1.18 -1.58 -13.41
C ARG A 503 1.59 -2.16 -14.75
N LEU A 504 1.54 -3.49 -14.88
CA LEU A 504 1.84 -4.16 -16.13
C LEU A 504 0.59 -4.86 -16.64
N MET A 505 0.12 -4.44 -17.81
CA MET A 505 -0.87 -5.19 -18.58
C MET A 505 -0.14 -6.30 -19.35
N VAL A 506 -0.57 -7.53 -19.11
CA VAL A 506 -0.09 -8.71 -19.80
C VAL A 506 -1.19 -9.21 -20.72
N SER A 507 -0.83 -9.47 -21.97
CA SER A 507 -1.71 -10.11 -22.94
C SER A 507 -1.19 -11.49 -23.29
N THR A 508 -2.09 -12.45 -23.41
CA THR A 508 -1.82 -13.85 -23.77
C THR A 508 -2.53 -14.16 -25.09
N ASP A 509 -2.53 -13.20 -26.02
CA ASP A 509 -3.06 -13.33 -27.37
C ASP A 509 -4.46 -14.00 -27.44
N GLY A 510 -5.32 -13.72 -26.45
CA GLY A 510 -6.68 -14.24 -26.35
C GLY A 510 -6.85 -15.52 -25.50
N VAL A 511 -5.80 -16.09 -24.93
CA VAL A 511 -5.87 -17.28 -24.07
C VAL A 511 -6.24 -16.88 -22.64
N ALA A 512 -7.41 -17.30 -22.18
CA ALA A 512 -7.89 -17.03 -20.83
C ALA A 512 -7.23 -17.92 -19.76
N ASP A 513 -7.43 -17.55 -18.49
CA ASP A 513 -7.06 -18.34 -17.31
C ASP A 513 -5.56 -18.71 -17.19
N ILE A 514 -4.68 -17.92 -17.78
CA ILE A 514 -3.24 -18.03 -17.58
C ILE A 514 -2.86 -17.36 -16.25
N PRO A 515 -2.26 -18.09 -15.29
CA PRO A 515 -1.79 -17.55 -14.02
C PRO A 515 -0.52 -16.71 -14.21
N VAL A 516 -0.57 -15.47 -13.74
CA VAL A 516 0.53 -14.50 -13.79
C VAL A 516 0.88 -14.06 -12.36
N GLN A 517 2.18 -13.96 -12.08
CA GLN A 517 2.72 -13.56 -10.78
C GLN A 517 2.24 -14.47 -9.62
N GLY A 518 2.48 -15.77 -9.77
CA GLY A 518 1.92 -16.79 -8.87
C GLY A 518 0.49 -17.14 -9.26
N ASN A 519 -0.34 -17.52 -8.29
CA ASN A 519 -1.74 -17.92 -8.49
C ASN A 519 -2.74 -16.86 -7.98
N LEU A 520 -2.35 -15.58 -8.08
CA LEU A 520 -3.16 -14.46 -7.57
C LEU A 520 -3.80 -13.64 -8.69
N ASP A 521 -3.14 -13.51 -9.84
CA ASP A 521 -3.66 -12.79 -11.00
C ASP A 521 -3.81 -13.74 -12.19
N TYR A 522 -4.97 -13.71 -12.85
CA TYR A 522 -5.29 -14.58 -13.99
C TYR A 522 -5.74 -13.73 -15.17
N THR A 523 -5.40 -14.15 -16.38
CA THR A 523 -5.91 -13.50 -17.59
C THR A 523 -7.40 -13.71 -17.73
N ASN A 524 -8.14 -12.65 -18.03
CA ASN A 524 -9.58 -12.71 -18.26
C ASN A 524 -9.93 -13.44 -19.57
N HIS A 525 -11.22 -13.51 -19.91
CA HIS A 525 -11.71 -14.16 -21.13
C HIS A 525 -11.11 -13.61 -22.44
N PHE A 526 -10.56 -12.39 -22.42
CA PHE A 526 -9.87 -11.79 -23.57
C PHE A 526 -8.37 -12.06 -23.59
N GLY A 527 -7.85 -12.88 -22.67
CA GLY A 527 -6.43 -13.11 -22.48
C GLY A 527 -5.70 -11.87 -21.96
N ILE A 528 -6.34 -11.07 -21.10
CA ILE A 528 -5.72 -9.86 -20.51
C ILE A 528 -5.67 -10.00 -18.98
N ALA A 529 -4.48 -9.82 -18.42
CA ALA A 529 -4.27 -9.65 -16.98
C ALA A 529 -3.61 -8.30 -16.71
N VAL A 530 -3.81 -7.73 -15.52
CA VAL A 530 -3.06 -6.55 -15.07
C VAL A 530 -2.44 -6.84 -13.73
N VAL A 531 -1.12 -6.72 -13.68
CA VAL A 531 -0.29 -6.92 -12.49
C VAL A 531 -0.10 -5.57 -11.77
N PRO A 532 -0.65 -5.38 -10.55
CA PRO A 532 -0.72 -4.08 -9.90
C PRO A 532 0.46 -3.72 -8.98
N LEU A 533 1.22 -4.70 -8.51
CA LEU A 533 2.21 -4.54 -7.42
C LEU A 533 3.63 -4.39 -7.98
N ILE A 534 3.85 -3.38 -8.82
CA ILE A 534 5.17 -3.07 -9.41
C ILE A 534 5.71 -1.82 -8.74
N SER A 535 6.92 -1.90 -8.19
CA SER A 535 7.56 -0.75 -7.56
C SER A 535 8.23 0.15 -8.59
N SER A 536 8.01 1.46 -8.46
CA SER A 536 8.62 2.49 -9.30
C SER A 536 10.14 2.45 -9.22
N TYR A 537 10.78 2.58 -10.39
CA TYR A 537 12.23 2.65 -10.56
C TYR A 537 12.97 1.44 -9.99
N GLN A 538 12.29 0.31 -9.81
CA GLN A 538 12.88 -0.96 -9.43
C GLN A 538 12.64 -2.01 -10.51
N PRO A 539 13.64 -2.87 -10.81
CA PRO A 539 13.42 -4.03 -11.64
C PRO A 539 12.37 -4.93 -10.99
N SER A 540 11.25 -5.13 -11.69
CA SER A 540 10.19 -6.03 -11.26
C SER A 540 10.14 -7.21 -12.20
N THR A 541 10.05 -8.42 -11.63
CA THR A 541 9.94 -9.66 -12.38
C THR A 541 8.48 -10.13 -12.33
N VAL A 542 7.86 -10.27 -13.50
CA VAL A 542 6.52 -10.85 -13.66
C VAL A 542 6.68 -12.16 -14.42
N ALA A 543 6.18 -13.24 -13.85
CA ALA A 543 6.35 -14.58 -14.42
C ALA A 543 5.02 -15.32 -14.50
N VAL A 544 4.87 -16.15 -15.52
CA VAL A 544 3.74 -17.06 -15.68
C VAL A 544 3.99 -18.32 -14.86
N ASN A 545 2.99 -18.79 -14.13
CA ASN A 545 3.10 -20.05 -13.42
C ASN A 545 2.89 -21.22 -14.40
N MET A 546 3.99 -21.81 -14.88
CA MET A 546 3.97 -22.93 -15.82
C MET A 546 3.32 -24.21 -15.26
N ASN A 547 3.20 -24.33 -13.93
CA ASN A 547 2.65 -25.53 -13.28
C ASN A 547 1.12 -25.54 -13.23
N ASP A 548 0.48 -24.38 -13.39
CA ASP A 548 -0.98 -24.20 -13.29
C ASP A 548 -1.57 -23.66 -14.61
N LEU A 549 -0.90 -23.97 -15.73
CA LEU A 549 -1.41 -23.62 -17.06
C LEU A 549 -2.64 -24.46 -17.41
N PRO A 550 -3.64 -23.87 -18.12
CA PRO A 550 -4.72 -24.67 -18.68
C PRO A 550 -4.19 -25.76 -19.61
N ASN A 551 -4.88 -26.90 -19.67
CA ASN A 551 -4.47 -28.02 -20.52
C ASN A 551 -4.31 -27.58 -21.98
N GLY A 552 -3.18 -27.95 -22.58
CA GLY A 552 -2.89 -27.62 -23.98
C GLY A 552 -2.50 -26.17 -24.23
N VAL A 553 -2.21 -25.41 -23.16
CA VAL A 553 -1.65 -24.06 -23.25
C VAL A 553 -0.14 -24.12 -23.08
N THR A 554 0.58 -23.40 -23.94
CA THR A 554 2.02 -23.20 -23.82
C THR A 554 2.36 -21.73 -23.97
N VAL A 555 3.31 -21.27 -23.16
CA VAL A 555 3.78 -19.88 -23.14
C VAL A 555 5.27 -19.88 -23.45
N ALA A 556 5.67 -19.16 -24.50
CA ALA A 556 7.07 -19.12 -24.94
C ALA A 556 7.93 -18.19 -24.06
N GLU A 557 7.40 -17.02 -23.72
CA GLU A 557 8.03 -16.08 -22.78
C GLU A 557 7.36 -16.20 -21.42
N ASN A 558 8.01 -16.84 -20.46
CA ASN A 558 7.42 -17.08 -19.14
C ASN A 558 7.88 -16.07 -18.07
N VAL A 559 8.86 -15.20 -18.37
CA VAL A 559 9.40 -14.23 -17.42
C VAL A 559 9.68 -12.89 -18.10
N ILE A 560 9.07 -11.83 -17.58
CA ILE A 560 9.31 -10.43 -17.94
C ILE A 560 10.07 -9.77 -16.80
N LYS A 561 11.21 -9.12 -17.07
CA LYS A 561 11.95 -8.33 -16.08
C LYS A 561 12.24 -6.94 -16.61
N GLU A 562 11.52 -5.94 -16.09
CA GLU A 562 11.65 -4.55 -16.53
C GLU A 562 11.53 -3.56 -15.37
N THR A 563 11.96 -2.33 -15.61
CA THR A 563 11.87 -1.22 -14.66
C THR A 563 10.91 -0.17 -15.19
N TRP A 564 9.98 0.26 -14.35
CA TRP A 564 8.91 1.18 -14.75
C TRP A 564 9.03 2.50 -14.00
N ILE A 565 8.68 3.59 -14.68
CA ILE A 565 8.58 4.92 -14.06
C ILE A 565 7.24 5.05 -13.32
N GLU A 566 7.19 5.93 -12.31
CA GLU A 566 5.99 6.13 -11.48
C GLU A 566 4.71 6.29 -12.31
N GLY A 567 3.66 5.59 -11.93
CA GLY A 567 2.33 5.68 -12.55
C GLY A 567 2.23 5.18 -13.98
N ALA A 568 3.27 4.53 -14.52
CA ALA A 568 3.23 3.95 -15.87
C ALA A 568 2.27 2.76 -15.95
N ILE A 569 1.64 2.59 -17.10
CA ILE A 569 0.91 1.36 -17.44
C ILE A 569 1.73 0.70 -18.55
N GLY A 570 2.52 -0.29 -18.17
CA GLY A 570 3.30 -1.10 -19.10
C GLY A 570 2.39 -2.06 -19.87
N TYR A 571 2.82 -2.48 -21.06
CA TYR A 571 2.15 -3.52 -21.84
C TYR A 571 3.18 -4.53 -22.32
N LYS A 572 2.88 -5.82 -22.15
CA LYS A 572 3.65 -6.94 -22.70
C LYS A 572 2.69 -8.01 -23.23
N SER A 573 2.94 -8.47 -24.44
CA SER A 573 2.34 -9.71 -24.94
C SER A 573 3.27 -10.86 -24.59
N LEU A 574 2.70 -11.90 -24.00
CA LEU A 574 3.30 -13.19 -23.81
C LEU A 574 2.75 -14.07 -24.93
N ALA A 575 3.62 -14.45 -25.86
CA ALA A 575 3.25 -15.37 -26.92
C ALA A 575 2.77 -16.68 -26.29
N SER A 576 1.45 -16.87 -26.28
CA SER A 576 0.79 -18.04 -25.73
C SER A 576 -0.09 -18.68 -26.76
N ARG A 577 -0.07 -20.01 -26.78
CA ARG A 577 -0.83 -20.82 -27.73
C ARG A 577 -1.72 -21.74 -26.95
N SER A 578 -2.96 -21.86 -27.39
CA SER A 578 -3.92 -22.83 -26.85
C SER A 578 -4.26 -23.82 -27.97
N GLY A 579 -4.16 -25.11 -27.66
CA GLY A 579 -4.44 -26.18 -28.62
C GLY A 579 -4.16 -27.53 -27.99
N LYS A 580 -3.97 -28.55 -28.82
CA LYS A 580 -3.57 -29.88 -28.37
C LYS A 580 -2.05 -29.98 -28.36
N ASP A 581 -1.50 -30.69 -27.39
CA ASP A 581 -0.10 -31.13 -27.44
C ASP A 581 -0.04 -32.47 -28.16
N VAL A 582 0.82 -32.58 -29.18
CA VAL A 582 0.93 -33.79 -30.01
C VAL A 582 2.38 -34.19 -30.21
N ASN A 583 2.62 -35.50 -30.10
CA ASN A 583 3.88 -36.11 -30.46
C ASN A 583 3.82 -36.57 -31.91
N VAL A 584 4.69 -36.00 -32.74
CA VAL A 584 4.74 -36.28 -34.18
C VAL A 584 6.07 -36.90 -34.58
N ILE A 585 6.04 -37.69 -35.65
CA ILE A 585 7.22 -38.21 -36.33
C ILE A 585 7.20 -37.68 -37.75
N ILE A 586 8.20 -36.88 -38.11
CA ILE A 586 8.27 -36.19 -39.40
C ILE A 586 9.16 -37.01 -40.35
N ARG A 587 8.58 -37.49 -41.45
CA ARG A 587 9.31 -38.28 -42.47
C ARG A 587 8.86 -37.91 -43.87
N ASN A 588 9.77 -37.95 -44.83
CA ASN A 588 9.40 -37.83 -46.25
C ASN A 588 9.01 -39.20 -46.84
N ALA A 589 8.53 -39.22 -48.09
CA ALA A 589 8.13 -40.44 -48.79
C ALA A 589 9.27 -41.48 -48.95
N SER A 590 10.53 -41.06 -48.84
CA SER A 590 11.71 -41.93 -48.88
C SER A 590 12.17 -42.44 -47.49
N GLY A 591 11.45 -42.07 -46.42
CA GLY A 591 11.76 -42.47 -45.04
C GLY A 591 12.83 -41.61 -44.34
N GLN A 592 13.38 -40.60 -45.02
CA GLN A 592 14.32 -39.63 -44.44
C GLN A 592 13.56 -38.62 -43.56
N PHE A 593 14.25 -38.06 -42.57
CA PHE A 593 13.68 -37.14 -41.59
C PHE A 593 14.53 -35.86 -41.47
N PRO A 594 13.94 -34.73 -41.06
CA PRO A 594 14.69 -33.50 -40.76
C PRO A 594 15.72 -33.74 -39.66
N PRO A 595 16.88 -33.05 -39.68
CA PRO A 595 17.92 -33.23 -38.68
C PRO A 595 17.50 -32.74 -37.29
N LEU A 596 18.19 -33.26 -36.27
CA LEU A 596 18.08 -32.77 -34.88
C LEU A 596 18.30 -31.25 -34.84
N GLY A 597 17.42 -30.53 -34.15
CA GLY A 597 17.48 -29.07 -34.03
C GLY A 597 16.76 -28.31 -35.14
N ALA A 598 16.12 -28.98 -36.10
CA ALA A 598 15.28 -28.31 -37.09
C ALA A 598 14.08 -27.62 -36.39
N ASP A 599 13.83 -26.38 -36.77
CA ASP A 599 12.82 -25.51 -36.14
C ASP A 599 11.49 -25.65 -36.88
N ILE A 600 10.41 -25.92 -36.15
CA ILE A 600 9.07 -26.09 -36.72
C ILE A 600 8.31 -24.79 -36.49
N ARG A 601 7.89 -24.12 -37.55
CA ARG A 601 7.22 -22.81 -37.49
C ARG A 601 5.83 -22.87 -38.07
N GLN A 602 4.91 -22.10 -37.51
CA GLN A 602 3.59 -21.90 -38.11
C GLN A 602 3.70 -21.05 -39.38
N ASP A 603 3.05 -21.48 -40.46
CA ASP A 603 3.13 -20.81 -41.75
C ASP A 603 2.72 -19.32 -41.63
N ASP A 604 3.47 -18.45 -42.30
CA ASP A 604 3.32 -16.98 -42.29
C ASP A 604 3.68 -16.27 -40.95
N SER A 605 4.22 -16.99 -39.96
CA SER A 605 4.69 -16.42 -38.69
C SER A 605 6.12 -16.86 -38.35
N SER A 606 6.89 -16.03 -37.63
CA SER A 606 8.20 -16.41 -37.10
C SER A 606 8.12 -17.22 -35.79
N ILE A 607 6.94 -17.76 -35.47
CA ILE A 607 6.65 -18.41 -34.18
C ILE A 607 7.07 -19.89 -34.27
N SER A 608 8.07 -20.27 -33.48
CA SER A 608 8.48 -21.66 -33.29
C SER A 608 7.45 -22.39 -32.45
N VAL A 609 6.99 -23.56 -32.93
CA VAL A 609 5.94 -24.39 -32.32
C VAL A 609 6.49 -25.70 -31.74
N GLY A 610 7.78 -25.95 -31.97
CA GLY A 610 8.49 -27.15 -31.56
C GLY A 610 9.81 -27.29 -32.31
N MET A 611 10.61 -28.25 -31.88
CA MET A 611 11.90 -28.57 -32.47
C MET A 611 11.98 -30.06 -32.77
N VAL A 612 12.62 -30.42 -33.87
CA VAL A 612 12.86 -31.82 -34.24
C VAL A 612 13.96 -32.39 -33.34
N GLY A 613 13.61 -33.43 -32.61
CA GLY A 613 14.46 -34.30 -31.81
C GLY A 613 15.16 -35.39 -32.65
N GLU A 614 15.56 -36.47 -31.99
CA GLU A 614 16.17 -37.62 -32.66
C GLU A 614 15.17 -38.36 -33.57
N GLU A 615 15.66 -38.96 -34.65
CA GLU A 615 14.88 -39.77 -35.62
C GLU A 615 13.62 -39.10 -36.21
N GLY A 616 13.58 -37.76 -36.24
CA GLY A 616 12.45 -37.00 -36.75
C GLY A 616 11.29 -36.85 -35.76
N HIS A 617 11.47 -37.23 -34.49
CA HIS A 617 10.49 -36.99 -33.44
C HIS A 617 10.36 -35.49 -33.16
N ALA A 618 9.14 -35.00 -32.92
CA ALA A 618 8.93 -33.64 -32.44
C ALA A 618 7.74 -33.59 -31.49
N TRP A 619 7.85 -32.73 -30.48
CA TRP A 619 6.74 -32.38 -29.61
C TRP A 619 6.20 -31.02 -30.08
N LEU A 620 4.95 -31.00 -30.54
CA LEU A 620 4.28 -29.78 -30.94
C LEU A 620 3.28 -29.40 -29.86
N SER A 621 3.36 -28.16 -29.39
CA SER A 621 2.52 -27.69 -28.30
C SER A 621 1.56 -26.58 -28.73
N GLY A 622 0.33 -26.65 -28.20
CA GLY A 622 -0.73 -25.69 -28.48
C GLY A 622 -1.10 -25.60 -29.97
N VAL A 623 -1.28 -26.75 -30.64
CA VAL A 623 -1.64 -26.80 -32.07
C VAL A 623 -3.13 -27.09 -32.29
N SER A 624 -3.70 -26.55 -33.37
CA SER A 624 -5.10 -26.80 -33.76
C SER A 624 -5.19 -27.82 -34.90
N GLU A 625 -6.37 -28.44 -35.04
CA GLU A 625 -6.66 -29.34 -36.16
C GLU A 625 -6.53 -28.62 -37.50
N ASN A 626 -6.12 -29.34 -38.53
CA ASN A 626 -5.96 -28.82 -39.89
C ASN A 626 -4.95 -27.66 -40.05
N GLN A 627 -3.98 -27.50 -39.13
CA GLN A 627 -2.91 -26.51 -39.25
C GLN A 627 -1.71 -27.00 -40.06
N GLN A 628 -1.12 -26.09 -40.82
CA GLN A 628 0.09 -26.33 -41.62
C GLN A 628 1.31 -25.67 -40.95
N PHE A 629 2.44 -26.37 -40.96
CA PHE A 629 3.71 -25.87 -40.42
C PHE A 629 4.83 -26.05 -41.44
N THR A 630 5.79 -25.13 -41.40
CA THR A 630 7.03 -25.20 -42.14
C THR A 630 8.16 -25.57 -41.20
N VAL A 631 8.82 -26.70 -41.46
CA VAL A 631 10.04 -27.15 -40.79
C VAL A 631 11.22 -26.53 -41.52
N VAL A 632 12.12 -25.85 -40.83
CA VAL A 632 13.26 -25.12 -41.41
C VAL A 632 14.57 -25.58 -40.79
N TRP A 633 15.58 -25.84 -41.61
CA TRP A 633 16.94 -26.14 -41.14
C TRP A 633 18.01 -25.71 -42.15
N GLY A 634 19.20 -25.41 -41.64
CA GLY A 634 20.28 -24.80 -42.44
C GLY A 634 19.87 -23.45 -43.03
N ASP A 635 20.56 -23.01 -44.09
CA ASP A 635 20.35 -21.68 -44.68
C ASP A 635 19.13 -21.60 -45.62
N SER A 636 18.61 -22.73 -46.09
CA SER A 636 17.52 -22.74 -47.08
C SER A 636 16.71 -24.05 -47.20
N GLN A 637 16.93 -25.05 -46.33
CA GLN A 637 16.14 -26.29 -46.40
C GLN A 637 14.86 -26.10 -45.60
N ARG A 638 13.74 -26.42 -46.25
CA ARG A 638 12.41 -26.36 -45.65
C ARG A 638 11.54 -27.50 -46.13
N CYS A 639 10.62 -27.96 -45.29
CA CYS A 639 9.50 -28.79 -45.74
C CYS A 639 8.22 -28.41 -45.02
N SER A 640 7.09 -28.74 -45.64
CA SER A 640 5.79 -28.49 -45.04
C SER A 640 5.23 -29.77 -44.42
N ILE A 641 4.63 -29.63 -43.24
CA ILE A 641 3.84 -30.67 -42.57
C ILE A 641 2.42 -30.16 -42.33
N HIS A 642 1.44 -31.05 -42.35
CA HIS A 642 0.02 -30.72 -42.19
C HIS A 642 -0.64 -31.60 -41.14
N LEU A 643 -1.30 -30.99 -40.15
CA LEU A 643 -2.05 -31.73 -39.13
C LEU A 643 -3.38 -32.23 -39.70
N PRO A 644 -3.86 -33.41 -39.25
CA PRO A 644 -5.13 -33.97 -39.71
C PRO A 644 -6.33 -33.10 -39.29
N GLU A 645 -7.45 -33.27 -40.00
CA GLU A 645 -8.71 -32.56 -39.73
C GLU A 645 -9.32 -32.91 -38.37
N HIS A 646 -9.03 -34.09 -37.83
CA HIS A 646 -9.46 -34.53 -36.51
C HIS A 646 -8.31 -35.18 -35.75
N MET A 647 -8.04 -34.69 -34.54
CA MET A 647 -7.04 -35.24 -33.62
C MET A 647 -7.78 -35.91 -32.45
N GLU A 648 -8.37 -37.09 -32.69
CA GLU A 648 -9.20 -37.79 -31.69
C GLU A 648 -8.39 -38.44 -30.56
N ASP A 649 -7.10 -38.74 -30.79
CA ASP A 649 -6.24 -39.39 -29.80
C ASP A 649 -4.83 -38.79 -29.81
N THR A 650 -4.61 -37.78 -28.95
CA THR A 650 -3.32 -37.08 -28.80
C THR A 650 -2.26 -37.93 -28.09
N ALA A 651 -2.63 -39.07 -27.50
CA ALA A 651 -1.70 -39.99 -26.85
C ALA A 651 -0.92 -40.85 -27.85
N ASN A 652 -1.45 -41.02 -29.07
CA ASN A 652 -0.82 -41.80 -30.12
C ASN A 652 0.08 -40.92 -31.01
N ARG A 653 1.23 -41.47 -31.41
CA ARG A 653 2.22 -40.76 -32.24
C ARG A 653 1.68 -40.59 -33.67
N LEU A 654 1.59 -39.34 -34.14
CA LEU A 654 1.16 -39.03 -35.50
C LEU A 654 2.37 -39.04 -36.44
N ILE A 655 2.29 -39.74 -37.57
CA ILE A 655 3.32 -39.68 -38.62
C ILE A 655 2.91 -38.63 -39.63
N LEU A 656 3.71 -37.56 -39.76
CA LEU A 656 3.43 -36.44 -40.66
C LEU A 656 4.38 -36.48 -41.86
N PRO A 657 3.85 -36.52 -43.10
CA PRO A 657 4.67 -36.44 -44.28
C PRO A 657 5.27 -35.03 -44.42
N CYS A 658 6.58 -34.98 -44.63
CA CYS A 658 7.36 -33.78 -44.94
C CYS A 658 7.39 -33.62 -46.47
N HIS A 659 6.71 -32.57 -46.96
CA HIS A 659 6.52 -32.25 -48.38
C HIS A 659 7.51 -31.20 -48.89
#